data_AF-A0AAW2ZCA5-F1
#
_entry.id   AF-A0AAW2ZCA5-F1
#
_cell.length_a   1.000
_cell.length_b   1.000
_cell.length_c   1.000
_cell.angle_alpha   90.00
_cell.angle_beta   90.00
_cell.angle_gamma   90.00
#
_symmetry.space_group_name_H-M   'P 1'
#
loop_
_entity.id
_entity.type
_entity.pdbx_description
1 polymer ?
#
loop_
_entity_poly.entity_id
_entity_poly.type
_entity_poly.pdbx_seq_one_letter_code
_entity_poly.pdbx_strand_id
1 'polypeptide(L)'
;ERLWVTSRILSASEDTDSTKRNASVLQEFILPPNQRIRGFLHRDQSRPFDGAYVYTQDSLFRLSPKISPVDTFTRVALSGDLHSADRFGKTFGLDLYQLYQSCADDLYQKNQIDLSLKLYSASNVDKCKIARKLIECGRLESAIYELNQALETPENYSVNQRRELSDLTFLCYLYHFETNSPPLHSNQHLDQITNLEYYTCKEPTPNSNSNLQPNARDSNQYLRWGLGNSHSIHFRHFLNCQSLHGDPNLICEQLIKRGLIDLCIEYAHGHIRSSSTNHNQSQSEESLIEKILKMACEMGFVNLSYKCYLFLLDWNYVNETIKIHNGTLLNGIQNHDLKLQFLIRYLHHLRNQRGIDNLSNSRFRSDSNLSNSSHLTIYDDLESTSVSPAPSNLVSPPSPRININKFGYFENDPSSEFHKSIRNLLFELITITSNPNGLTKCLQFFSASNTIGDARQEDKARWCSPEHYYPYLHVNDHVELMLLAHLKLINLNQNDADHNLSLQFTLEELINRYGNPNHKICKFRREWLLMQCMRYNNRNAAAVIYEVQHCRLDALTCRLRQFQESNGGESEVLSLLDRYIINDSDDDQDVALLQRFFSFWRQKKLPPSQLQSTLMNHMTRVGSALSEMVLRREDFPIGFDRKFYLALCSWYVARARRSQGDQAVSSDALRSQIIKNIDKEIDSKFVKIKCQDGMTDSIGFSCGHFYDQVDFYEKMIPELRRRLGGGFEFEMNKIENLNEWIENHVTDARSFIVSCVLKLVERDYELLRDYPKNPKFKTHVCQQACPVCVHNYLCKGTKQQFWN
;
A
#
# COMPACT_ATOMS: atom_id res chain seq x y z
N GLU A 1 55.35 -54.19 -77.93
CA GLU A 1 54.25 -54.88 -77.21
C GLU A 1 53.03 -53.96 -77.15
N ARG A 2 51.82 -54.51 -76.93
CA ARG A 2 50.58 -53.74 -76.75
C ARG A 2 50.14 -53.84 -75.30
N LEU A 3 49.70 -52.71 -74.73
CA LEU A 3 49.18 -52.61 -73.37
C LEU A 3 47.71 -52.25 -73.44
N TRP A 4 46.85 -53.04 -72.80
CA TRP A 4 45.43 -52.76 -72.72
C TRP A 4 45.05 -52.39 -71.29
N VAL A 5 44.31 -51.29 -71.14
CA VAL A 5 43.61 -50.95 -69.90
C VAL A 5 42.21 -51.51 -70.00
N THR A 6 41.80 -52.35 -69.05
CA THR A 6 40.47 -52.97 -69.00
C THR A 6 39.68 -52.46 -67.79
N SER A 7 38.35 -52.49 -67.87
CA SER A 7 37.48 -52.11 -66.76
C SER A 7 37.49 -53.18 -65.66
N ARG A 8 37.81 -52.78 -64.42
CA ARG A 8 37.77 -53.68 -63.24
C ARG A 8 36.38 -54.25 -62.97
N ILE A 9 35.32 -53.47 -63.22
CA ILE A 9 33.92 -53.88 -62.97
C ILE A 9 33.49 -54.99 -63.93
N LEU A 10 33.98 -54.97 -65.17
CA LEU A 10 33.66 -55.99 -66.17
C LEU A 10 34.51 -57.26 -66.02
N SER A 11 35.63 -57.20 -65.29
CA SER A 11 36.44 -58.36 -64.94
C SER A 11 35.99 -59.10 -63.67
N ALA A 12 35.15 -58.48 -62.83
CA ALA A 12 34.66 -59.07 -61.58
C ALA A 12 33.29 -59.77 -61.70
N SER A 13 32.57 -59.62 -62.82
CA SER A 13 31.39 -60.44 -63.11
C SER A 13 31.82 -61.79 -63.69
N GLU A 14 32.11 -62.76 -62.83
CA GLU A 14 32.43 -64.15 -63.17
C GLU A 14 31.20 -64.93 -63.66
N ASP A 15 30.55 -64.49 -64.74
CA ASP A 15 29.67 -65.37 -65.51
C ASP A 15 30.42 -65.96 -66.70
N THR A 16 30.39 -67.28 -66.78
CA THR A 16 31.39 -68.20 -67.31
C THR A 16 31.34 -68.47 -68.81
N ASP A 17 31.07 -67.46 -69.65
CA ASP A 17 31.09 -67.65 -71.12
C ASP A 17 32.36 -67.11 -71.78
N SER A 18 33.35 -68.02 -71.90
CA SER A 18 34.72 -67.76 -72.34
C SER A 18 34.92 -67.32 -73.80
N THR A 19 33.85 -67.11 -74.58
CA THR A 19 33.94 -66.84 -76.03
C THR A 19 33.71 -65.37 -76.43
N LYS A 20 33.40 -64.46 -75.49
CA LYS A 20 33.33 -63.01 -75.73
C LYS A 20 34.35 -62.23 -74.92
N ARG A 21 35.64 -62.58 -75.03
CA ARG A 21 36.78 -61.82 -74.46
C ARG A 21 37.13 -60.53 -75.23
N ASN A 22 36.15 -59.84 -75.81
CA ASN A 22 36.26 -58.39 -76.06
C ASN A 22 35.85 -57.65 -74.78
N ALA A 23 36.44 -58.04 -73.65
CA ALA A 23 36.25 -57.39 -72.36
C ALA A 23 36.85 -55.98 -72.47
N SER A 24 36.00 -55.04 -72.90
CA SER A 24 36.07 -53.59 -72.74
C SER A 24 37.49 -53.05 -72.52
N VAL A 25 38.32 -53.17 -73.56
CA VAL A 25 39.57 -52.42 -73.63
C VAL A 25 39.18 -50.95 -73.61
N LEU A 26 39.39 -50.30 -72.47
CA LEU A 26 39.13 -48.87 -72.25
C LEU A 26 40.16 -48.04 -73.03
N GLN A 27 41.38 -48.54 -73.12
CA GLN A 27 42.46 -47.88 -73.84
C GLN A 27 43.54 -48.87 -74.27
N GLU A 28 44.05 -48.73 -75.50
CA GLU A 28 45.22 -49.45 -76.00
C GLU A 28 46.41 -48.49 -76.10
N PHE A 29 47.56 -48.93 -75.58
CA PHE A 29 48.85 -48.26 -75.73
C PHE A 29 49.76 -49.14 -76.57
N ILE A 30 50.29 -48.56 -77.65
CA ILE A 30 51.28 -49.21 -78.51
C ILE A 30 52.65 -48.71 -78.08
N LEU A 31 53.49 -49.62 -77.58
CA LEU A 31 54.87 -49.29 -77.23
C LEU A 31 55.75 -49.23 -78.48
N PRO A 32 56.83 -48.42 -78.48
CA PRO A 32 57.81 -48.42 -79.57
C PRO A 32 58.34 -49.83 -79.86
N PRO A 33 58.74 -50.11 -81.12
CA PRO A 33 59.34 -51.40 -81.47
C PRO A 33 60.58 -51.67 -80.61
N ASN A 34 60.80 -52.96 -80.31
CA ASN A 34 61.90 -53.47 -79.46
C ASN A 34 61.82 -53.16 -77.96
N GLN A 35 60.78 -52.48 -77.47
CA GLN A 35 60.55 -52.29 -76.05
C GLN A 35 59.81 -53.49 -75.44
N ARG A 36 60.42 -54.14 -74.44
CA ARG A 36 59.83 -55.23 -73.64
C ARG A 36 59.51 -54.73 -72.23
N ILE A 37 58.26 -54.89 -71.81
CA ILE A 37 57.78 -54.48 -70.49
C ILE A 37 58.44 -55.35 -69.43
N ARG A 38 59.06 -54.71 -68.44
CA ARG A 38 59.70 -55.38 -67.30
C ARG A 38 58.79 -55.35 -66.07
N GLY A 39 57.98 -54.30 -65.91
CA GLY A 39 56.96 -54.25 -64.88
C GLY A 39 56.25 -52.90 -64.80
N PHE A 40 55.45 -52.76 -63.75
CA PHE A 40 54.69 -51.56 -63.43
C PHE A 40 55.18 -51.00 -62.09
N LEU A 41 55.42 -49.69 -62.02
CA LEU A 41 55.62 -48.98 -60.78
C LEU A 41 54.27 -48.39 -60.37
N HIS A 42 53.67 -48.96 -59.33
CA HIS A 42 52.40 -48.46 -58.81
C HIS A 42 52.64 -47.18 -58.04
N ARG A 43 51.93 -46.10 -58.42
CA ARG A 43 51.92 -44.86 -57.65
C ARG A 43 51.02 -45.04 -56.43
N ASP A 44 51.31 -44.25 -55.41
CA ASP A 44 50.55 -44.10 -54.17
C ASP A 44 49.02 -44.27 -54.37
N GLN A 45 48.40 -45.12 -53.55
CA GLN A 45 46.97 -45.49 -53.66
C GLN A 45 46.02 -44.30 -53.51
N SER A 46 46.54 -43.17 -53.04
CA SER A 46 45.81 -41.92 -52.83
C SER A 46 45.27 -41.27 -54.12
N ARG A 47 45.83 -41.58 -55.30
CA ARG A 47 45.39 -40.99 -56.59
C ARG A 47 45.35 -42.03 -57.72
N PRO A 48 44.34 -42.91 -57.74
CA PRO A 48 44.27 -44.01 -58.71
C PRO A 48 44.13 -43.56 -60.17
N PHE A 49 43.87 -42.28 -60.44
CA PHE A 49 43.60 -41.73 -61.77
C PHE A 49 44.78 -41.00 -62.44
N ASP A 50 45.91 -40.84 -61.74
CA ASP A 50 47.08 -40.09 -62.24
C ASP A 50 47.91 -40.86 -63.28
N GLY A 51 47.52 -42.10 -63.55
CA GLY A 51 48.18 -43.00 -64.47
C GLY A 51 49.07 -44.05 -63.81
N ALA A 52 49.78 -44.83 -64.63
CA ALA A 52 50.73 -45.84 -64.20
C ALA A 52 52.10 -45.59 -64.85
N TYR A 53 53.18 -45.91 -64.13
CA TYR A 53 54.51 -45.93 -64.72
C TYR A 53 54.83 -47.35 -65.18
N VAL A 54 55.18 -47.49 -66.45
CA VAL A 54 55.61 -48.76 -67.04
C VAL A 54 57.09 -48.66 -67.31
N TYR A 55 57.88 -49.52 -66.68
CA TYR A 55 59.30 -49.60 -67.01
C TYR A 55 59.54 -50.79 -67.93
N THR A 56 60.34 -50.53 -68.94
CA THR A 56 60.83 -51.50 -69.92
C THR A 56 62.29 -51.78 -69.63
N GLN A 57 62.96 -52.53 -70.50
CA GLN A 57 64.39 -52.78 -70.33
C GLN A 57 65.23 -51.49 -70.40
N ASP A 58 64.82 -50.53 -71.25
CA ASP A 58 65.66 -49.37 -71.58
C ASP A 58 65.00 -48.02 -71.28
N SER A 59 63.72 -47.99 -70.87
CA SER A 59 62.96 -46.74 -70.72
C SER A 59 61.83 -46.83 -69.68
N LEU A 60 61.51 -45.69 -69.07
CA LEU A 60 60.37 -45.51 -68.17
C LEU A 60 59.29 -44.69 -68.88
N PHE A 61 58.11 -45.29 -69.09
CA PHE A 61 56.95 -44.66 -69.69
C PHE A 61 55.94 -44.26 -68.62
N ARG A 62 55.37 -43.06 -68.71
CA ARG A 62 54.21 -42.65 -67.92
C ARG A 62 52.95 -42.82 -68.77
N LEU A 63 52.09 -43.74 -68.38
CA LEU A 63 50.76 -43.90 -68.94
C LEU A 63 49.80 -43.03 -68.14
N SER A 64 49.44 -41.85 -68.65
CA SER A 64 48.40 -41.01 -68.05
C SER A 64 47.29 -40.74 -69.07
N PRO A 65 46.01 -40.71 -68.64
CA PRO A 65 44.93 -40.34 -69.54
C PRO A 65 45.14 -38.88 -70.00
N LYS A 66 44.83 -38.58 -71.27
CA LYS A 66 44.95 -37.22 -71.81
C LYS A 66 43.99 -36.24 -71.12
N ILE A 67 42.85 -36.75 -70.67
CA ILE A 67 41.81 -36.02 -69.97
C ILE A 67 41.53 -36.79 -68.68
N SER A 68 41.45 -36.09 -67.54
CA SER A 68 41.13 -36.74 -66.28
C SER A 68 39.76 -37.45 -66.36
N PRO A 69 39.58 -38.62 -65.74
CA PRO A 69 38.26 -39.22 -65.58
C PRO A 69 37.28 -38.25 -64.93
N VAL A 70 37.73 -37.42 -63.98
CA VAL A 70 36.90 -36.37 -63.37
C VAL A 70 36.43 -35.36 -64.43
N ASP A 71 37.34 -34.83 -65.25
CA ASP A 71 36.97 -33.88 -66.31
C ASP A 71 36.03 -34.49 -67.36
N THR A 72 36.20 -35.78 -67.64
CA THR A 72 35.33 -36.50 -68.57
C THR A 72 33.94 -36.66 -67.96
N PHE A 73 33.87 -37.12 -66.71
CA PHE A 73 32.62 -37.20 -65.95
C PHE A 73 31.91 -35.85 -65.91
N THR A 74 32.62 -34.78 -65.54
CA THR A 74 32.08 -33.42 -65.50
C THR A 74 31.54 -33.00 -66.85
N ARG A 75 32.23 -33.26 -67.96
CA ARG A 75 31.72 -32.95 -69.31
C ARG A 75 30.44 -33.71 -69.64
N VAL A 76 30.36 -35.00 -69.30
CA VAL A 76 29.14 -35.80 -69.55
C VAL A 76 28.00 -35.34 -68.65
N ALA A 77 28.24 -35.11 -67.35
CA ALA A 77 27.24 -34.60 -66.42
C ALA A 77 26.70 -33.22 -66.85
N LEU A 78 27.58 -32.32 -67.28
CA LEU A 78 27.20 -30.99 -67.78
C LEU A 78 26.45 -31.04 -69.12
N SER A 79 26.54 -32.14 -69.88
CA SER A 79 25.72 -32.34 -71.09
C SER A 79 24.28 -32.76 -70.79
N GLY A 80 23.96 -33.10 -69.53
CA GLY A 80 22.65 -33.53 -69.08
C GLY A 80 22.39 -35.05 -69.16
N ASP A 81 23.34 -35.84 -69.67
CA ASP A 81 23.25 -37.31 -69.71
C ASP A 81 23.75 -37.93 -68.39
N LEU A 82 22.91 -37.89 -67.36
CA LEU A 82 23.22 -38.41 -66.03
C LEU A 82 23.46 -39.92 -66.02
N HIS A 83 22.79 -40.66 -66.91
CA HIS A 83 22.94 -42.11 -66.99
C HIS A 83 24.34 -42.50 -67.49
N SER A 84 24.82 -41.84 -68.54
CA SER A 84 26.18 -42.06 -69.03
C SER A 84 27.23 -41.57 -68.03
N ALA A 85 26.98 -40.44 -67.35
CA ALA A 85 27.85 -39.94 -66.29
C ALA A 85 27.95 -40.93 -65.12
N ASP A 86 26.82 -41.44 -64.62
CA ASP A 86 26.78 -42.47 -63.57
C ASP A 86 27.55 -43.72 -63.95
N ARG A 87 27.29 -44.25 -65.14
CA ARG A 87 27.97 -45.47 -65.62
C ARG A 87 29.48 -45.23 -65.73
N PHE A 88 29.88 -44.07 -66.22
CA PHE A 88 31.28 -43.68 -66.31
C PHE A 88 31.91 -43.55 -64.92
N GLY A 89 31.32 -42.76 -64.03
CA GLY A 89 31.87 -42.55 -62.69
C GLY A 89 31.91 -43.83 -61.86
N LYS A 90 30.91 -44.72 -61.97
CA LYS A 90 30.98 -46.08 -61.38
C LYS A 90 32.13 -46.89 -61.95
N THR A 91 32.32 -46.89 -63.28
CA THR A 91 33.42 -47.61 -63.96
C THR A 91 34.79 -47.20 -63.43
N PHE A 92 34.95 -45.92 -63.10
CA PHE A 92 36.20 -45.39 -62.56
C PHE A 92 36.21 -45.34 -61.02
N GLY A 93 35.13 -45.65 -60.30
CA GLY A 93 35.08 -45.55 -58.85
C GLY A 93 35.22 -44.11 -58.34
N LEU A 94 34.62 -43.15 -59.05
CA LEU A 94 34.58 -41.75 -58.65
C LEU A 94 33.54 -41.51 -57.55
N ASP A 95 33.77 -40.50 -56.70
CA ASP A 95 32.75 -40.01 -55.76
C ASP A 95 31.67 -39.22 -56.53
N LEU A 96 30.66 -39.95 -56.99
CA LEU A 96 29.56 -39.40 -57.80
C LEU A 96 28.86 -38.25 -57.08
N TYR A 97 28.62 -38.36 -55.78
CA TYR A 97 27.84 -37.39 -55.03
C TYR A 97 28.58 -36.05 -54.95
N GLN A 98 29.87 -36.09 -54.61
CA GLN A 98 30.69 -34.87 -54.55
C GLN A 98 30.86 -34.25 -55.94
N LEU A 99 31.05 -35.07 -56.98
CA LEU A 99 31.21 -34.56 -58.34
C LEU A 99 29.92 -33.94 -58.89
N TYR A 100 28.76 -34.55 -58.65
CA TYR A 100 27.48 -33.96 -59.02
C TYR A 100 27.23 -32.66 -58.27
N GLN A 101 27.54 -32.60 -56.98
CA GLN A 101 27.43 -31.37 -56.20
C GLN A 101 28.34 -30.27 -56.77
N SER A 102 29.60 -30.58 -57.09
CA SER A 102 30.52 -29.61 -57.70
C SER A 102 30.02 -29.12 -59.06
N CYS A 103 29.52 -30.02 -59.91
CA CYS A 103 28.94 -29.64 -61.20
C CYS A 103 27.66 -28.81 -61.02
N ALA A 104 26.83 -29.11 -60.01
CA ALA A 104 25.64 -28.35 -59.68
C ALA A 104 25.99 -26.93 -59.21
N ASP A 105 26.99 -26.80 -58.32
CA ASP A 105 27.51 -25.51 -57.84
C ASP A 105 28.07 -24.67 -59.01
N ASP A 106 28.80 -25.28 -59.96
CA ASP A 106 29.31 -24.61 -61.16
C ASP A 106 28.19 -24.13 -62.12
N LEU A 107 27.18 -24.97 -62.35
CA LEU A 107 26.02 -24.61 -63.16
C LEU A 107 25.17 -23.53 -62.52
N TYR A 108 25.08 -23.55 -61.19
CA TYR A 108 24.41 -22.53 -60.41
C TYR A 108 25.07 -21.16 -60.62
N GLN A 109 26.40 -21.10 -60.52
CA GLN A 109 27.17 -19.88 -60.80
C GLN A 109 27.01 -19.38 -62.24
N LYS A 110 26.75 -20.28 -63.19
CA LYS A 110 26.46 -19.96 -64.61
C LYS A 110 24.99 -19.65 -64.89
N ASN A 111 24.15 -19.54 -63.85
CA ASN A 111 22.71 -19.29 -63.94
C ASN A 111 21.92 -20.36 -64.74
N GLN A 112 22.43 -21.59 -64.84
CA GLN A 112 21.75 -22.73 -65.45
C GLN A 112 20.99 -23.53 -64.38
N ILE A 113 19.99 -22.89 -63.77
CA ILE A 113 19.32 -23.34 -62.54
C ILE A 113 18.66 -24.72 -62.71
N ASP A 114 17.93 -24.94 -63.82
CA ASP A 114 17.15 -26.19 -63.98
C ASP A 114 18.04 -27.43 -64.09
N LEU A 115 19.20 -27.30 -64.75
CA LEU A 115 20.19 -28.38 -64.83
C LEU A 115 20.95 -28.54 -63.50
N SER A 116 21.28 -27.43 -62.83
CA SER A 116 21.88 -27.44 -61.49
C SER A 116 21.01 -28.20 -60.48
N LEU A 117 19.69 -27.97 -60.47
CA LEU A 117 18.75 -28.67 -59.58
C LEU A 117 18.67 -30.17 -59.86
N LYS A 118 18.70 -30.57 -61.14
CA LYS A 118 18.80 -31.99 -61.51
C LYS A 118 20.08 -32.62 -60.96
N LEU A 119 21.22 -31.94 -61.08
CA LEU A 119 22.47 -32.43 -60.51
C LEU A 119 22.46 -32.45 -58.98
N TYR A 120 21.86 -31.46 -58.32
CA TYR A 120 21.69 -31.49 -56.86
C TYR A 120 20.85 -32.68 -56.41
N SER A 121 19.77 -32.99 -57.11
CA SER A 121 18.93 -34.16 -56.81
C SER A 121 19.69 -35.48 -56.96
N ALA A 122 20.63 -35.58 -57.91
CA ALA A 122 21.50 -36.74 -58.09
C ALA A 122 22.64 -36.82 -57.04
N SER A 123 23.04 -35.67 -56.47
CA SER A 123 24.15 -35.57 -55.51
C SER A 123 23.80 -35.95 -54.06
N ASN A 124 22.55 -36.29 -53.76
CA ASN A 124 22.06 -36.54 -52.39
C ASN A 124 22.40 -35.41 -51.39
N VAL A 125 22.41 -34.16 -51.87
CA VAL A 125 22.70 -32.97 -51.06
C VAL A 125 21.52 -32.66 -50.14
N ASP A 126 21.82 -32.16 -48.94
CA ASP A 126 20.83 -31.72 -47.97
C ASP A 126 19.79 -30.80 -48.63
N LYS A 127 18.51 -31.13 -48.47
CA LYS A 127 17.37 -30.35 -48.96
C LYS A 127 17.42 -28.90 -48.46
N CYS A 128 18.00 -28.63 -47.27
CA CYS A 128 18.22 -27.27 -46.78
C CYS A 128 19.16 -26.47 -47.70
N LYS A 129 20.25 -27.09 -48.19
CA LYS A 129 21.18 -26.43 -49.13
C LYS A 129 20.49 -26.14 -50.47
N ILE A 130 19.66 -27.06 -50.96
CA ILE A 130 18.88 -26.86 -52.20
C ILE A 130 17.88 -25.71 -52.03
N ALA A 131 17.13 -25.68 -50.92
CA ALA A 131 16.18 -24.61 -50.63
C ALA A 131 16.85 -23.24 -50.54
N ARG A 132 17.99 -23.12 -49.83
CA ARG A 132 18.76 -21.86 -49.78
C ARG A 132 19.21 -21.39 -51.16
N LYS A 133 19.67 -22.31 -52.01
CA LYS A 133 20.07 -22.00 -53.39
C LYS A 133 18.89 -21.53 -54.25
N LEU A 134 17.71 -22.13 -54.08
CA LEU A 134 16.48 -21.69 -54.75
C LEU A 134 16.04 -20.29 -54.30
N ILE A 135 16.14 -20.00 -52.99
CA ILE A 135 15.86 -18.67 -52.41
C ILE A 135 16.84 -17.62 -52.97
N GLU A 136 18.14 -17.91 -52.98
CA GLU A 136 19.18 -17.04 -53.53
C GLU A 136 18.94 -16.71 -55.03
N CYS A 137 18.31 -17.62 -55.77
CA CYS A 137 17.93 -17.44 -57.18
C CYS A 137 16.57 -16.75 -57.39
N GLY A 138 15.87 -16.37 -56.32
CA GLY A 138 14.53 -15.79 -56.40
C GLY A 138 13.43 -16.75 -56.84
N ARG A 139 13.69 -18.08 -56.88
CA ARG A 139 12.69 -19.10 -57.21
C ARG A 139 11.97 -19.59 -55.96
N LEU A 140 11.26 -18.65 -55.33
CA LEU A 140 10.63 -18.85 -54.03
C LEU A 140 9.60 -19.98 -54.00
N GLU A 141 8.76 -20.10 -55.04
CA GLU A 141 7.72 -21.13 -55.11
C GLU A 141 8.32 -22.54 -55.14
N SER A 142 9.41 -22.72 -55.90
CA SER A 142 10.15 -23.99 -55.93
C SER A 142 10.84 -24.28 -54.60
N ALA A 143 11.35 -23.25 -53.91
CA ALA A 143 11.92 -23.41 -52.57
C ALA A 143 10.86 -23.87 -51.57
N ILE A 144 9.68 -23.25 -51.56
CA ILE A 144 8.54 -23.63 -50.71
C ILE A 144 8.10 -25.07 -50.99
N TYR A 145 8.03 -25.46 -52.27
CA TYR A 145 7.69 -26.83 -52.65
C TYR A 145 8.68 -27.87 -52.09
N GLU A 146 9.98 -27.65 -52.28
CA GLU A 146 11.02 -28.56 -51.76
C GLU A 146 11.04 -28.62 -50.23
N LEU A 147 10.85 -27.48 -49.57
CA LEU A 147 10.79 -27.39 -48.12
C LEU A 147 9.56 -28.11 -47.56
N ASN A 148 8.40 -27.98 -48.20
CA ASN A 148 7.19 -28.68 -47.80
C ASN A 148 7.32 -30.19 -48.00
N GLN A 149 7.90 -30.63 -49.12
CA GLN A 149 8.19 -32.05 -49.34
C GLN A 149 9.14 -32.62 -48.27
N ALA A 150 10.14 -31.83 -47.84
CA ALA A 150 11.02 -32.22 -46.74
C ALA A 150 10.27 -32.30 -45.39
N LEU A 151 9.38 -31.35 -45.11
CA LEU A 151 8.58 -31.32 -43.89
C LEU A 151 7.49 -32.40 -43.83
N GLU A 152 7.02 -32.91 -44.97
CA GLU A 152 6.09 -34.06 -45.04
C GLU A 152 6.73 -35.37 -44.57
N THR A 153 8.06 -35.48 -44.64
CA THR A 153 8.82 -36.68 -44.24
C THR A 153 9.85 -36.39 -43.13
N PRO A 154 9.40 -35.89 -41.95
CA PRO A 154 10.28 -35.35 -40.91
C PRO A 154 11.22 -36.41 -40.29
N GLU A 155 10.89 -37.69 -40.41
CA GLU A 155 11.67 -38.82 -39.87
C GLU A 155 13.05 -38.95 -40.54
N ASN A 156 13.21 -38.41 -41.75
CA ASN A 156 14.47 -38.44 -42.50
C ASN A 156 15.49 -37.37 -42.05
N TYR A 157 15.09 -36.46 -41.15
CA TYR A 157 15.88 -35.29 -40.79
C TYR A 157 16.16 -35.22 -39.29
N SER A 158 17.35 -34.75 -38.93
CA SER A 158 17.68 -34.46 -37.52
C SER A 158 16.79 -33.34 -36.95
N VAL A 159 16.67 -33.26 -35.62
CA VAL A 159 15.90 -32.19 -34.94
C VAL A 159 16.36 -30.80 -35.40
N ASN A 160 17.67 -30.58 -35.54
CA ASN A 160 18.23 -29.30 -35.99
C ASN A 160 17.87 -29.00 -37.45
N GLN A 161 17.92 -30.00 -38.33
CA GLN A 161 17.51 -29.82 -39.73
C GLN A 161 16.02 -29.56 -39.86
N ARG A 162 15.16 -30.24 -39.09
CA ARG A 162 13.71 -29.98 -39.07
C ARG A 162 13.41 -28.55 -38.65
N ARG A 163 14.11 -28.06 -37.63
CA ARG A 163 14.01 -26.67 -37.18
C ARG A 163 14.45 -25.71 -38.28
N GLU A 164 15.60 -25.94 -38.89
CA GLU A 164 16.10 -25.10 -39.98
C GLU A 164 15.15 -25.09 -41.19
N LEU A 165 14.60 -26.25 -41.56
CA LEU A 165 13.59 -26.36 -42.61
C LEU A 165 12.34 -25.56 -42.26
N SER A 166 11.83 -25.68 -41.03
CA SER A 166 10.66 -24.92 -40.58
C SER A 166 10.92 -23.40 -40.59
N ASP A 167 12.09 -22.97 -40.12
CA ASP A 167 12.50 -21.58 -40.11
C ASP A 167 12.61 -21.02 -41.54
N LEU A 168 13.24 -21.77 -42.45
CA LEU A 168 13.34 -21.41 -43.88
C LEU A 168 11.97 -21.38 -44.57
N THR A 169 11.10 -22.35 -44.29
CA THR A 169 9.73 -22.39 -44.85
C THR A 169 8.96 -21.15 -44.42
N PHE A 170 9.03 -20.80 -43.14
CA PHE A 170 8.36 -19.62 -42.61
C PHE A 170 8.89 -18.33 -43.24
N LEU A 171 10.22 -18.16 -43.33
CA LEU A 171 10.84 -17.01 -44.00
C LEU A 171 10.42 -16.91 -45.47
N CYS A 172 10.34 -18.04 -46.18
CA CYS A 172 9.84 -18.07 -47.55
C CYS A 172 8.39 -17.61 -47.66
N TYR A 173 7.51 -18.08 -46.76
CA TYR A 173 6.12 -17.62 -46.73
C TYR A 173 6.03 -16.13 -46.42
N LEU A 174 6.78 -15.62 -45.43
CA LEU A 174 6.81 -14.19 -45.12
C LEU A 174 7.22 -13.35 -46.34
N TYR A 175 8.30 -13.73 -47.01
CA TYR A 175 8.77 -13.04 -48.21
C TYR A 175 7.77 -13.14 -49.36
N HIS A 176 7.10 -14.29 -49.54
CA HIS A 176 6.03 -14.47 -50.53
C HIS A 176 4.85 -13.52 -50.24
N PHE A 177 4.45 -13.38 -48.97
CA PHE A 177 3.39 -12.46 -48.57
C PHE A 177 3.75 -10.99 -48.81
N GLU A 178 4.97 -10.58 -48.48
CA GLU A 178 5.44 -9.21 -48.73
C GLU A 178 5.49 -8.87 -50.22
N THR A 179 5.97 -9.81 -51.03
CA THR A 179 6.20 -9.58 -52.46
C THR A 179 4.95 -9.71 -53.32
N ASN A 180 4.01 -10.60 -52.97
CA ASN A 180 2.88 -10.93 -53.85
C ASN A 180 1.54 -10.27 -53.51
N SER A 181 1.45 -9.41 -52.49
CA SER A 181 0.20 -8.76 -52.03
C SER A 181 -0.90 -8.56 -53.11
N PRO A 182 -1.94 -9.42 -53.19
CA PRO A 182 -3.21 -9.09 -53.82
C PRO A 182 -4.29 -8.86 -52.73
N PRO A 183 -5.47 -8.31 -53.08
CA PRO A 183 -6.49 -7.99 -52.09
C PRO A 183 -6.98 -9.26 -51.39
N LEU A 184 -6.99 -9.19 -50.06
CA LEU A 184 -7.64 -10.08 -49.10
C LEU A 184 -8.85 -10.80 -49.71
N HIS A 185 -8.83 -12.14 -49.86
CA HIS A 185 -10.00 -13.04 -49.76
C HIS A 185 -9.75 -14.54 -50.12
N SER A 186 -8.53 -15.02 -50.41
CA SER A 186 -8.34 -16.47 -50.63
C SER A 186 -8.09 -17.22 -49.31
N ASN A 187 -9.04 -18.09 -48.93
CA ASN A 187 -8.92 -19.04 -47.80
C ASN A 187 -7.68 -19.97 -47.90
N GLN A 188 -7.07 -20.09 -49.08
CA GLN A 188 -5.84 -20.86 -49.30
C GLN A 188 -4.65 -20.40 -48.45
N HIS A 189 -4.57 -19.11 -48.10
CA HIS A 189 -3.49 -18.62 -47.23
C HIS A 189 -3.67 -19.05 -45.77
N LEU A 190 -4.92 -19.18 -45.32
CA LEU A 190 -5.24 -19.64 -43.97
C LEU A 190 -4.94 -21.14 -43.83
N ASP A 191 -5.25 -21.95 -44.85
CA ASP A 191 -4.91 -23.37 -44.90
C ASP A 191 -3.38 -23.61 -44.88
N GLN A 192 -2.61 -22.75 -45.56
CA GLN A 192 -1.13 -22.80 -45.54
C GLN A 192 -0.54 -22.47 -44.16
N ILE A 193 -1.12 -21.50 -43.45
CA ILE A 193 -0.72 -21.18 -42.06
C ILE A 193 -1.17 -22.27 -41.08
N THR A 194 -2.35 -22.86 -41.29
CA THR A 194 -2.86 -23.98 -40.48
C THR A 194 -1.99 -25.24 -40.66
N ASN A 195 -1.42 -25.45 -41.85
CA ASN A 195 -0.44 -26.51 -42.07
C ASN A 195 0.87 -26.26 -41.28
N LEU A 196 1.31 -25.01 -41.13
CA LEU A 196 2.45 -24.69 -40.25
C LEU A 196 2.14 -24.99 -38.77
N GLU A 197 0.90 -24.81 -38.32
CA GLU A 197 0.46 -25.26 -36.97
C GLU A 197 0.55 -26.79 -36.85
N TYR A 198 0.14 -27.53 -37.89
CA TYR A 198 0.27 -29.00 -37.89
C TYR A 198 1.73 -29.46 -37.75
N TYR A 199 2.68 -28.81 -38.43
CA TYR A 199 4.09 -29.22 -38.35
C TYR A 199 4.81 -28.74 -37.09
N THR A 200 4.39 -27.62 -36.50
CA THR A 200 4.97 -27.12 -35.24
C THR A 200 4.39 -27.81 -34.00
N CYS A 201 3.14 -28.28 -34.04
CA CYS A 201 2.45 -28.90 -32.90
C CYS A 201 2.49 -30.45 -32.88
N LYS A 202 2.95 -31.12 -33.95
CA LYS A 202 3.04 -32.58 -33.97
C LYS A 202 4.32 -33.04 -33.25
N GLU A 203 4.22 -33.21 -31.93
CA GLU A 203 5.31 -33.78 -31.11
C GLU A 203 5.73 -35.17 -31.64
N PRO A 204 7.04 -35.48 -31.73
CA PRO A 204 7.48 -36.86 -31.72
C PRO A 204 7.19 -37.44 -30.33
N THR A 205 6.85 -38.73 -30.28
CA THR A 205 6.50 -39.47 -29.05
C THR A 205 7.42 -39.16 -27.87
N PRO A 206 6.89 -39.12 -26.63
CA PRO A 206 7.58 -38.59 -25.47
C PRO A 206 8.65 -39.58 -25.01
N ASN A 207 9.87 -39.48 -25.53
CA ASN A 207 11.01 -40.25 -25.03
C ASN A 207 12.39 -39.59 -25.22
N SER A 208 12.45 -38.26 -25.38
CA SER A 208 13.74 -37.55 -25.33
C SER A 208 13.65 -36.27 -24.51
N ASN A 209 14.20 -36.34 -23.29
CA ASN A 209 14.52 -35.16 -22.47
C ASN A 209 15.62 -34.35 -23.15
N SER A 210 15.24 -33.32 -23.92
CA SER A 210 16.17 -32.26 -24.32
C SER A 210 15.52 -30.90 -24.15
N ASN A 211 15.91 -30.19 -23.09
CA ASN A 211 15.66 -28.76 -22.93
C ASN A 211 16.40 -27.99 -24.03
N LEU A 212 15.71 -27.57 -25.08
CA LEU A 212 16.27 -26.72 -26.13
C LEU A 212 15.48 -25.41 -26.16
N GLN A 213 16.10 -24.32 -25.69
CA GLN A 213 15.58 -22.97 -25.89
C GLN A 213 15.92 -22.45 -27.30
N PRO A 214 15.06 -21.59 -27.90
CA PRO A 214 15.40 -20.94 -29.16
C PRO A 214 16.54 -19.93 -29.02
N ASN A 215 17.36 -19.80 -30.07
CA ASN A 215 18.46 -18.83 -30.13
C ASN A 215 17.88 -17.40 -30.13
N ALA A 216 18.08 -16.64 -29.06
CA ALA A 216 17.44 -15.34 -28.79
C ALA A 216 17.70 -14.24 -29.85
N ARG A 217 18.67 -14.43 -30.75
CA ARG A 217 19.00 -13.47 -31.82
C ARG A 217 18.01 -13.53 -32.99
N ASP A 218 17.56 -14.72 -33.37
CA ASP A 218 16.64 -14.86 -34.51
C ASP A 218 15.21 -14.51 -34.09
N SER A 219 14.80 -14.87 -32.87
CA SER A 219 13.52 -14.47 -32.26
C SER A 219 13.24 -12.96 -32.33
N ASN A 220 14.27 -12.11 -32.33
CA ASN A 220 14.15 -10.66 -32.47
C ASN A 220 13.76 -10.18 -33.89
N GLN A 221 14.13 -10.91 -34.95
CA GLN A 221 13.67 -10.62 -36.32
C GLN A 221 12.23 -11.11 -36.53
N TYR A 222 11.87 -12.28 -36.00
CA TYR A 222 10.49 -12.77 -35.94
C TYR A 222 9.58 -11.80 -35.15
N LEU A 223 10.09 -11.25 -34.04
CA LEU A 223 9.44 -10.21 -33.26
C LEU A 223 9.21 -8.95 -34.10
N ARG A 224 10.22 -8.39 -34.79
CA ARG A 224 10.06 -7.14 -35.56
C ARG A 224 8.93 -7.19 -36.60
N TRP A 225 8.68 -8.34 -37.23
CA TRP A 225 7.64 -8.46 -38.27
C TRP A 225 6.22 -8.60 -37.68
N GLY A 226 6.02 -9.46 -36.68
CA GLY A 226 4.77 -9.49 -35.90
C GLY A 226 4.52 -8.19 -35.12
N LEU A 227 5.58 -7.41 -34.88
CA LEU A 227 5.53 -6.13 -34.19
C LEU A 227 5.03 -4.95 -35.07
N GLY A 228 5.00 -5.09 -36.40
CA GLY A 228 4.63 -4.02 -37.35
C GLY A 228 3.17 -3.99 -37.82
N ASN A 229 2.45 -5.13 -37.83
CA ASN A 229 1.11 -5.22 -38.42
C ASN A 229 0.01 -5.36 -37.34
N SER A 230 -0.96 -4.44 -37.34
CA SER A 230 -2.01 -4.27 -36.33
C SER A 230 -3.22 -5.20 -36.50
N HIS A 231 -3.04 -6.43 -37.00
CA HIS A 231 -4.15 -7.36 -37.22
C HIS A 231 -4.20 -8.47 -36.15
N SER A 232 -5.37 -8.60 -35.51
CA SER A 232 -5.58 -9.37 -34.28
C SER A 232 -5.33 -10.88 -34.40
N ILE A 233 -5.45 -11.44 -35.60
CA ILE A 233 -5.31 -12.88 -35.84
C ILE A 233 -3.84 -13.31 -35.78
N HIS A 234 -2.94 -12.58 -36.45
CA HIS A 234 -1.52 -12.95 -36.50
C HIS A 234 -0.79 -12.76 -35.18
N PHE A 235 -1.17 -11.72 -34.40
CA PHE A 235 -0.66 -11.54 -33.05
C PHE A 235 -1.13 -12.66 -32.10
N ARG A 236 -2.36 -13.15 -32.27
CA ARG A 236 -2.89 -14.27 -31.49
C ARG A 236 -2.19 -15.59 -31.81
N HIS A 237 -1.87 -15.85 -33.09
CA HIS A 237 -1.06 -17.01 -33.48
C HIS A 237 0.37 -16.93 -32.94
N PHE A 238 1.01 -15.75 -33.00
CA PHE A 238 2.32 -15.54 -32.37
C PHE A 238 2.28 -15.84 -30.86
N LEU A 239 1.26 -15.36 -30.16
CA LEU A 239 1.08 -15.65 -28.73
C LEU A 239 0.82 -17.14 -28.47
N ASN A 240 0.09 -17.84 -29.34
CA ASN A 240 -0.13 -19.29 -29.20
C ASN A 240 1.20 -20.07 -29.36
N CYS A 241 1.99 -19.77 -30.39
CA CYS A 241 3.30 -20.42 -30.59
C CYS A 241 4.28 -20.11 -29.46
N GLN A 242 4.31 -18.86 -28.98
CA GLN A 242 5.14 -18.46 -27.84
C GLN A 242 4.61 -19.02 -26.51
N SER A 243 3.30 -19.23 -26.35
CA SER A 243 2.75 -19.83 -25.14
C SER A 243 3.20 -21.27 -24.92
N LEU A 244 3.53 -21.99 -25.99
CA LEU A 244 4.00 -23.38 -25.94
C LEU A 244 5.51 -23.49 -25.62
N HIS A 245 6.33 -22.51 -26.03
CA HIS A 245 7.80 -22.67 -26.02
C HIS A 245 8.61 -21.41 -25.61
N GLY A 246 7.95 -20.28 -25.35
CA GLY A 246 8.59 -18.99 -25.06
C GLY A 246 8.83 -18.70 -23.59
N ASP A 247 9.75 -17.78 -23.30
CA ASP A 247 9.95 -17.24 -21.94
C ASP A 247 8.72 -16.38 -21.55
N PRO A 248 7.97 -16.75 -20.49
CA PRO A 248 6.81 -15.99 -20.03
C PRO A 248 7.12 -14.51 -19.75
N ASN A 249 8.33 -14.20 -19.28
CA ASN A 249 8.75 -12.84 -18.99
C ASN A 249 8.81 -11.99 -20.27
N LEU A 250 9.37 -12.54 -21.34
CA LEU A 250 9.49 -11.85 -22.63
C LEU A 250 8.12 -11.62 -23.25
N ILE A 251 7.22 -12.59 -23.16
CA ILE A 251 5.85 -12.48 -23.68
C ILE A 251 5.09 -11.37 -22.94
N CYS A 252 5.18 -11.35 -21.61
CA CYS A 252 4.57 -10.31 -20.80
C CYS A 252 5.16 -8.91 -21.05
N GLU A 253 6.49 -8.79 -21.16
CA GLU A 253 7.16 -7.53 -21.48
C GLU A 253 6.67 -6.96 -22.83
N GLN A 254 6.48 -7.81 -23.84
CA GLN A 254 5.99 -7.39 -25.16
C GLN A 254 4.51 -7.01 -25.14
N LEU A 255 3.68 -7.71 -24.37
CA LEU A 255 2.27 -7.35 -24.18
C LEU A 255 2.12 -6.01 -23.47
N ILE A 256 2.95 -5.75 -22.44
CA ILE A 256 2.98 -4.47 -21.73
C ILE A 256 3.47 -3.35 -22.66
N LYS A 257 4.58 -3.53 -23.39
CA LYS A 257 5.09 -2.53 -24.36
C LYS A 257 4.05 -2.07 -25.39
N ARG A 258 3.04 -2.90 -25.68
CA ARG A 258 1.94 -2.61 -26.61
C ARG A 258 0.66 -2.10 -25.95
N GLY A 259 0.65 -1.91 -24.63
CA GLY A 259 -0.52 -1.49 -23.88
C GLY A 259 -1.62 -2.56 -23.77
N LEU A 260 -1.31 -3.83 -24.06
CA LEU A 260 -2.26 -4.96 -24.01
C LEU A 260 -2.24 -5.62 -22.63
N ILE A 261 -2.44 -4.83 -21.58
CA ILE A 261 -2.28 -5.26 -20.19
C ILE A 261 -3.29 -6.36 -19.83
N ASP A 262 -4.53 -6.24 -20.28
CA ASP A 262 -5.58 -7.25 -20.02
C ASP A 262 -5.17 -8.63 -20.53
N LEU A 263 -4.59 -8.67 -21.74
CA LEU A 263 -4.10 -9.89 -22.35
C LEU A 263 -2.84 -10.44 -21.63
N CYS A 264 -1.97 -9.54 -21.15
CA CYS A 264 -0.81 -9.90 -20.34
C CYS A 264 -1.21 -10.59 -19.03
N ILE A 265 -2.24 -10.07 -18.37
CA ILE A 265 -2.76 -10.63 -17.13
C ILE A 265 -3.46 -11.96 -17.39
N GLU A 266 -4.30 -12.04 -18.43
CA GLU A 266 -4.96 -13.30 -18.83
C GLU A 266 -3.92 -14.39 -19.18
N TYR A 267 -2.86 -14.03 -19.90
CA TYR A 267 -1.74 -14.93 -20.21
C TYR A 267 -0.98 -15.40 -18.97
N ALA A 268 -0.55 -14.47 -18.12
CA ALA A 268 0.17 -14.80 -16.88
C ALA A 268 -0.66 -15.71 -15.96
N HIS A 269 -1.96 -15.45 -15.87
CA HIS A 269 -2.88 -16.25 -15.08
C HIS A 269 -3.13 -17.65 -15.68
N GLY A 270 -3.26 -17.75 -17.01
CA GLY A 270 -3.31 -19.05 -17.69
C GLY A 270 -2.05 -19.87 -17.45
N HIS A 271 -0.88 -19.23 -17.54
CA HIS A 271 0.41 -19.85 -17.26
C HIS A 271 0.49 -20.36 -15.82
N ILE A 272 0.16 -19.53 -14.83
CA ILE A 272 0.17 -19.92 -13.40
C ILE A 272 -0.79 -21.08 -13.12
N ARG A 273 -1.99 -21.06 -13.69
CA ARG A 273 -2.94 -22.17 -13.54
C ARG A 273 -2.38 -23.47 -14.11
N SER A 274 -1.71 -23.41 -15.26
CA SER A 274 -1.12 -24.60 -15.89
C SER A 274 0.09 -25.14 -15.10
N SER A 275 0.90 -24.29 -14.48
CA SER A 275 2.09 -24.68 -13.72
C SER A 275 1.79 -25.12 -12.28
N SER A 276 0.66 -24.70 -11.70
CA SER A 276 0.22 -25.04 -10.34
C SER A 276 -0.03 -26.54 -10.06
N THR A 277 0.02 -27.39 -11.08
CA THR A 277 -0.04 -28.85 -10.94
C THR A 277 1.26 -29.47 -10.40
N ASN A 278 2.37 -28.71 -10.37
CA ASN A 278 3.65 -29.14 -9.79
C ASN A 278 3.93 -28.43 -8.45
N HIS A 279 3.78 -29.15 -7.33
CA HIS A 279 3.89 -28.61 -5.97
C HIS A 279 5.23 -27.95 -5.56
N ASN A 280 6.26 -27.96 -6.39
CA ASN A 280 7.59 -27.41 -6.08
C ASN A 280 7.91 -26.06 -6.79
N GLN A 281 6.96 -25.43 -7.50
CA GLN A 281 7.23 -24.22 -8.31
C GLN A 281 6.63 -22.89 -7.81
N SER A 282 5.96 -22.88 -6.64
CA SER A 282 5.19 -21.72 -6.15
C SER A 282 6.01 -20.42 -5.98
N GLN A 283 7.30 -20.49 -5.63
CA GLN A 283 8.14 -19.29 -5.47
C GLN A 283 8.50 -18.59 -6.80
N SER A 284 8.46 -19.29 -7.93
CA SER A 284 8.79 -18.67 -9.23
C SER A 284 7.59 -17.94 -9.85
N GLU A 285 6.37 -18.43 -9.56
CA GLU A 285 5.10 -17.92 -10.07
C GLU A 285 4.74 -16.56 -9.45
N GLU A 286 4.96 -16.40 -8.14
CA GLU A 286 4.75 -15.14 -7.42
C GLU A 286 5.65 -14.01 -7.99
N SER A 287 6.86 -14.33 -8.48
CA SER A 287 7.78 -13.33 -9.05
C SER A 287 7.36 -12.80 -10.42
N LEU A 288 6.59 -13.57 -11.21
CA LEU A 288 6.20 -13.16 -12.57
C LEU A 288 5.15 -12.04 -12.52
N ILE A 289 4.15 -12.15 -11.64
CA ILE A 289 3.13 -11.12 -11.45
C ILE A 289 3.72 -9.86 -10.86
N GLU A 290 4.61 -9.99 -9.87
CA GLU A 290 5.32 -8.85 -9.28
C GLU A 290 6.08 -8.07 -10.37
N LYS A 291 6.82 -8.77 -11.23
CA LYS A 291 7.56 -8.16 -12.36
C LYS A 291 6.63 -7.52 -13.38
N ILE A 292 5.50 -8.15 -13.72
CA ILE A 292 4.51 -7.62 -14.68
C ILE A 292 3.90 -6.32 -14.16
N LEU A 293 3.47 -6.30 -12.90
CA LEU A 293 2.88 -5.12 -12.28
C LEU A 293 3.90 -4.00 -12.14
N LYS A 294 5.13 -4.33 -11.74
CA LYS A 294 6.23 -3.36 -11.65
C LYS A 294 6.56 -2.77 -13.02
N MET A 295 6.67 -3.58 -14.08
CA MET A 295 6.87 -3.10 -15.45
C MET A 295 5.72 -2.23 -15.94
N ALA A 296 4.47 -2.64 -15.74
CA ALA A 296 3.30 -1.87 -16.15
C ALA A 296 3.26 -0.48 -15.47
N CYS A 297 3.61 -0.43 -14.18
CA CYS A 297 3.77 0.81 -13.43
C CYS A 297 4.94 1.67 -13.93
N GLU A 298 6.14 1.09 -14.10
CA GLU A 298 7.34 1.79 -14.59
C GLU A 298 7.14 2.37 -15.99
N MET A 299 6.39 1.68 -16.85
CA MET A 299 6.09 2.12 -18.21
C MET A 299 4.92 3.12 -18.30
N GLY A 300 4.36 3.56 -17.16
CA GLY A 300 3.32 4.58 -17.13
C GLY A 300 1.96 4.11 -17.64
N PHE A 301 1.73 2.79 -17.73
CA PHE A 301 0.42 2.24 -18.06
C PHE A 301 -0.50 2.29 -16.84
N VAL A 302 -0.92 3.50 -16.50
CA VAL A 302 -1.66 3.85 -15.28
C VAL A 302 -3.16 3.60 -15.40
N ASN A 303 -3.70 3.54 -16.63
CA ASN A 303 -5.07 3.10 -16.88
C ASN A 303 -5.13 1.56 -16.85
N LEU A 304 -4.84 1.00 -15.68
CA LEU A 304 -5.20 -0.37 -15.39
C LEU A 304 -6.71 -0.49 -15.62
N SER A 305 -7.14 -1.45 -16.45
CA SER A 305 -8.57 -1.64 -16.70
C SER A 305 -9.28 -2.09 -15.42
N TYR A 306 -10.62 -1.99 -15.36
CA TYR A 306 -11.42 -2.61 -14.29
C TYR A 306 -11.05 -4.08 -14.02
N LYS A 307 -10.63 -4.82 -15.05
CA LYS A 307 -10.18 -6.22 -14.90
C LYS A 307 -8.83 -6.32 -14.20
N CYS A 308 -7.87 -5.46 -14.53
CA CYS A 308 -6.60 -5.38 -13.80
C CYS A 308 -6.82 -5.05 -12.32
N TYR A 309 -7.81 -4.18 -12.02
CA TYR A 309 -8.20 -3.85 -10.65
C TYR A 309 -8.81 -5.03 -9.89
N LEU A 310 -9.63 -5.86 -10.54
CA LEU A 310 -10.16 -7.09 -9.94
C LEU A 310 -9.06 -8.13 -9.69
N PHE A 311 -8.06 -8.17 -10.55
CA PHE A 311 -6.92 -9.08 -10.43
C PHE A 311 -6.02 -8.75 -9.21
N LEU A 312 -5.77 -7.47 -8.94
CA LEU A 312 -5.06 -7.03 -7.73
C LEU A 312 -5.84 -7.31 -6.43
N LEU A 313 -7.15 -7.55 -6.54
CA LEU A 313 -8.03 -7.92 -5.42
C LEU A 313 -8.25 -9.43 -5.32
N ASP A 314 -7.64 -10.25 -6.19
CA ASP A 314 -7.71 -11.70 -6.14
C ASP A 314 -6.90 -12.24 -4.95
N TRP A 315 -7.49 -13.21 -4.24
CA TRP A 315 -7.02 -13.80 -2.98
C TRP A 315 -5.56 -14.27 -3.04
N ASN A 316 -5.12 -14.79 -4.19
CA ASN A 316 -3.77 -15.32 -4.36
C ASN A 316 -2.69 -14.23 -4.43
N TYR A 317 -3.05 -12.96 -4.65
CA TYR A 317 -2.09 -11.89 -4.94
C TYR A 317 -2.15 -10.70 -3.99
N VAL A 318 -3.07 -10.71 -3.01
CA VAL A 318 -3.17 -9.65 -1.98
C VAL A 318 -1.87 -9.53 -1.19
N ASN A 319 -1.19 -10.64 -0.86
CA ASN A 319 0.08 -10.64 -0.13
C ASN A 319 1.21 -9.97 -0.93
N GLU A 320 1.29 -10.22 -2.23
CA GLU A 320 2.26 -9.56 -3.11
C GLU A 320 1.91 -8.09 -3.34
N THR A 321 0.63 -7.75 -3.41
CA THR A 321 0.16 -6.35 -3.47
C THR A 321 0.51 -5.59 -2.19
N ILE A 322 0.57 -6.26 -1.04
CA ILE A 322 1.04 -5.69 0.24
C ILE A 322 2.57 -5.52 0.23
N LYS A 323 3.33 -6.48 -0.33
CA LYS A 323 4.80 -6.45 -0.43
C LYS A 323 5.32 -5.42 -1.43
N ILE A 324 4.69 -5.31 -2.60
CA ILE A 324 4.90 -4.22 -3.56
C ILE A 324 4.36 -2.97 -2.87
N HIS A 325 5.24 -2.29 -2.14
CA HIS A 325 4.96 -1.10 -1.35
C HIS A 325 3.79 -0.33 -1.96
N ASN A 326 2.62 -0.33 -1.29
CA ASN A 326 1.34 0.22 -1.81
C ASN A 326 1.51 1.59 -2.50
N GLY A 327 2.52 2.36 -2.08
CA GLY A 327 2.97 3.57 -2.77
C GLY A 327 3.21 3.42 -4.27
N THR A 328 3.80 2.34 -4.79
CA THR A 328 4.17 2.24 -6.22
C THR A 328 2.95 2.13 -7.13
N LEU A 329 2.01 1.23 -6.80
CA LEU A 329 0.75 1.07 -7.54
C LEU A 329 -0.17 2.29 -7.38
N LEU A 330 -0.27 2.81 -6.15
CA LEU A 330 -1.09 3.99 -5.84
C LEU A 330 -0.49 5.27 -6.44
N ASN A 331 0.82 5.42 -6.54
CA ASN A 331 1.48 6.56 -7.18
C ASN A 331 1.31 6.57 -8.68
N GLY A 332 1.11 5.38 -9.29
CA GLY A 332 0.70 5.29 -10.68
C GLY A 332 -0.62 6.02 -10.92
N ILE A 333 -1.65 5.78 -10.10
CA ILE A 333 -3.00 6.34 -10.29
C ILE A 333 -3.01 7.86 -10.11
N GLN A 334 -3.02 8.61 -11.22
CA GLN A 334 -3.08 10.07 -11.21
C GLN A 334 -4.45 10.62 -10.78
N ASN A 335 -5.54 9.87 -11.04
CA ASN A 335 -6.88 10.30 -10.65
C ASN A 335 -7.13 10.01 -9.16
N HIS A 336 -7.18 11.07 -8.34
CA HIS A 336 -7.38 10.96 -6.89
C HIS A 336 -8.68 10.28 -6.49
N ASP A 337 -9.76 10.43 -7.27
CA ASP A 337 -11.05 9.80 -6.96
C ASP A 337 -11.00 8.28 -7.19
N LEU A 338 -10.37 7.84 -8.28
CA LEU A 338 -10.14 6.42 -8.54
C LEU A 338 -9.22 5.82 -7.46
N LYS A 339 -8.19 6.56 -7.07
CA LYS A 339 -7.25 6.18 -6.01
C LYS A 339 -7.95 6.01 -4.66
N LEU A 340 -8.85 6.94 -4.32
CA LEU A 340 -9.69 6.86 -3.11
C LEU A 340 -10.67 5.68 -3.16
N GLN A 341 -11.39 5.50 -4.27
CA GLN A 341 -12.32 4.39 -4.45
C GLN A 341 -11.64 3.03 -4.37
N PHE A 342 -10.44 2.91 -4.96
CA PHE A 342 -9.62 1.71 -4.85
C PHE A 342 -9.27 1.43 -3.39
N LEU A 343 -8.76 2.43 -2.67
CA LEU A 343 -8.33 2.25 -1.29
C LEU A 343 -9.48 1.84 -0.36
N ILE A 344 -10.68 2.41 -0.54
CA ILE A 344 -11.88 2.00 0.21
C ILE A 344 -12.27 0.54 -0.12
N ARG A 345 -12.29 0.17 -1.41
CA ARG A 345 -12.62 -1.20 -1.83
C ARG A 345 -11.62 -2.21 -1.29
N TYR A 346 -10.34 -1.86 -1.33
CA TYR A 346 -9.26 -2.66 -0.77
C TYR A 346 -9.46 -2.87 0.74
N LEU A 347 -9.73 -1.80 1.51
CA LEU A 347 -10.01 -1.92 2.94
C LEU A 347 -11.28 -2.72 3.24
N HIS A 348 -12.31 -2.59 2.40
CA HIS A 348 -13.53 -3.40 2.50
C HIS A 348 -13.26 -4.88 2.23
N HIS A 349 -12.43 -5.18 1.22
CA HIS A 349 -12.02 -6.55 0.93
C HIS A 349 -11.29 -7.15 2.13
N LEU A 350 -10.26 -6.46 2.64
CA LEU A 350 -9.50 -6.95 3.80
C LEU A 350 -10.38 -7.10 5.07
N ARG A 351 -11.39 -6.24 5.26
CA ARG A 351 -12.38 -6.38 6.34
C ARG A 351 -13.19 -7.67 6.20
N ASN A 352 -13.69 -7.96 5.00
CA ASN A 352 -14.46 -9.17 4.73
C ASN A 352 -13.62 -10.44 4.94
N GLN A 353 -12.35 -10.41 4.51
CA GLN A 353 -11.42 -11.53 4.70
C GLN A 353 -11.25 -11.89 6.18
N ARG A 354 -10.97 -10.91 7.05
CA ARG A 354 -10.91 -11.16 8.50
C ARG A 354 -12.21 -11.72 9.07
N GLY A 355 -13.36 -11.30 8.53
CA GLY A 355 -14.65 -11.87 8.90
C GLY A 355 -14.72 -13.37 8.61
N ILE A 356 -14.27 -13.78 7.43
CA ILE A 356 -14.21 -15.19 6.99
C ILE A 356 -13.20 -15.97 7.86
N ASP A 357 -12.00 -15.43 8.08
CA ASP A 357 -10.97 -16.08 8.90
C ASP A 357 -11.44 -16.30 10.35
N ASN A 358 -12.09 -15.29 10.94
CA ASN A 358 -12.64 -15.41 12.29
C ASN A 358 -13.77 -16.44 12.37
N LEU A 359 -14.64 -16.50 11.36
CA LEU A 359 -15.70 -17.51 11.29
C LEU A 359 -15.09 -18.92 11.14
N SER A 360 -14.08 -19.09 10.30
CA SER A 360 -13.40 -20.37 10.11
C SER A 360 -12.69 -20.85 11.39
N ASN A 361 -12.02 -19.95 12.11
CA ASN A 361 -11.37 -20.24 13.39
C ASN A 361 -12.37 -20.50 14.52
N SER A 362 -13.53 -19.84 14.53
CA SER A 362 -14.59 -20.09 15.51
C SER A 362 -15.23 -21.48 15.35
N ARG A 363 -15.43 -21.94 14.10
CA ARG A 363 -15.94 -23.29 13.81
C ARG A 363 -14.97 -24.38 14.25
N PHE A 364 -13.68 -24.15 14.05
CA PHE A 364 -12.64 -25.09 14.53
C PHE A 364 -12.56 -25.19 16.05
N ARG A 365 -12.84 -24.10 16.79
CA ARG A 365 -12.86 -24.11 18.26
C ARG A 365 -14.15 -24.69 18.85
N SER A 366 -15.28 -24.62 18.14
CA SER A 366 -16.52 -25.29 18.56
C SER A 366 -16.45 -26.81 18.35
N ASP A 367 -15.79 -27.27 17.28
CA ASP A 367 -15.69 -28.70 16.98
C ASP A 367 -14.67 -29.44 17.86
N SER A 368 -13.68 -28.73 18.41
CA SER A 368 -12.71 -29.32 19.36
C SER A 368 -13.24 -29.49 20.79
N ASN A 369 -14.45 -29.02 21.11
CA ASN A 369 -15.05 -29.12 22.44
C ASN A 369 -16.35 -29.96 22.48
N LEU A 370 -16.73 -30.61 21.38
CA LEU A 370 -17.88 -31.52 21.31
C LEU A 370 -17.41 -32.99 21.30
N SER A 371 -16.82 -33.41 22.41
CA SER A 371 -16.84 -34.80 22.85
C SER A 371 -17.53 -34.83 24.21
N ASN A 372 -18.77 -35.34 24.25
CA ASN A 372 -19.70 -35.49 25.37
C ASN A 372 -20.79 -34.41 25.50
N SER A 373 -21.82 -34.49 24.66
CA SER A 373 -23.21 -34.27 25.10
C SER A 373 -24.18 -34.74 24.01
N SER A 374 -24.99 -35.73 24.36
CA SER A 374 -26.12 -36.23 23.59
C SER A 374 -27.38 -35.40 23.83
N HIS A 375 -28.20 -35.28 22.78
CA HIS A 375 -29.57 -34.76 22.72
C HIS A 375 -29.78 -33.25 22.84
N LEU A 376 -30.07 -32.60 21.71
CA LEU A 376 -31.24 -31.73 21.58
C LEU A 376 -31.55 -31.47 20.09
N THR A 377 -32.55 -32.17 19.58
CA THR A 377 -33.39 -31.76 18.44
C THR A 377 -34.28 -30.61 18.89
N ILE A 378 -34.57 -29.63 18.01
CA ILE A 378 -35.90 -29.02 17.81
C ILE A 378 -35.84 -27.88 16.75
N TYR A 379 -36.81 -27.96 15.82
CA TYR A 379 -37.32 -27.04 14.79
C TYR A 379 -36.55 -26.78 13.48
N ASP A 380 -36.89 -27.62 12.50
CA ASP A 380 -37.36 -27.23 11.16
C ASP A 380 -38.50 -26.18 11.24
N ASP A 381 -38.48 -25.15 10.40
CA ASP A 381 -39.63 -24.87 9.52
C ASP A 381 -39.38 -23.74 8.50
N LEU A 382 -39.76 -24.08 7.25
CA LEU A 382 -40.27 -23.26 6.15
C LEU A 382 -39.32 -22.65 5.09
N GLU A 383 -39.21 -23.45 4.01
CA GLU A 383 -39.63 -23.15 2.62
C GLU A 383 -38.62 -22.69 1.54
N SER A 384 -38.04 -23.72 0.89
CA SER A 384 -38.24 -24.11 -0.52
C SER A 384 -38.29 -23.05 -1.64
N THR A 385 -37.28 -23.13 -2.52
CA THR A 385 -37.53 -23.20 -3.97
C THR A 385 -36.60 -24.23 -4.61
N SER A 386 -37.21 -25.05 -5.45
CA SER A 386 -36.77 -26.34 -5.99
C SER A 386 -35.89 -26.23 -7.24
N VAL A 387 -34.76 -26.95 -7.29
CA VAL A 387 -34.15 -27.50 -8.52
C VAL A 387 -33.52 -28.87 -8.21
N SER A 388 -33.81 -29.86 -9.06
CA SER A 388 -33.46 -31.30 -8.95
C SER A 388 -31.96 -31.64 -8.83
N PRO A 389 -31.61 -32.81 -8.26
CA PRO A 389 -30.22 -33.23 -8.05
C PRO A 389 -29.64 -33.98 -9.28
N ALA A 390 -28.37 -33.69 -9.60
CA ALA A 390 -27.51 -34.49 -10.47
C ALA A 390 -26.42 -35.18 -9.61
N PRO A 391 -25.84 -36.31 -10.07
CA PRO A 391 -25.23 -37.31 -9.19
C PRO A 391 -23.88 -36.86 -8.63
N SER A 392 -23.74 -37.09 -7.33
CA SER A 392 -22.51 -37.03 -6.56
C SER A 392 -21.45 -38.00 -7.11
N ASN A 393 -20.33 -37.47 -7.59
CA ASN A 393 -18.99 -38.06 -7.48
C ASN A 393 -17.96 -37.11 -8.12
N LEU A 394 -17.48 -36.13 -7.36
CA LEU A 394 -16.24 -35.40 -7.63
C LEU A 394 -15.70 -34.88 -6.29
N VAL A 395 -14.73 -35.63 -5.74
CA VAL A 395 -13.93 -35.19 -4.59
C VAL A 395 -13.15 -33.97 -5.05
N SER A 396 -13.51 -32.80 -4.52
CA SER A 396 -12.73 -31.58 -4.72
C SER A 396 -11.41 -31.69 -3.94
N PRO A 397 -10.25 -31.34 -4.53
CA PRO A 397 -8.99 -31.36 -3.81
C PRO A 397 -9.00 -30.30 -2.69
N PRO A 398 -8.35 -30.58 -1.54
CA PRO A 398 -8.29 -29.62 -0.45
C PRO A 398 -7.53 -28.36 -0.89
N SER A 399 -8.15 -27.19 -0.71
CA SER A 399 -7.51 -25.89 -0.91
C SER A 399 -6.24 -25.80 -0.04
N PRO A 400 -5.13 -25.21 -0.55
CA PRO A 400 -3.89 -25.11 0.21
C PRO A 400 -4.11 -24.28 1.47
N ARG A 401 -3.99 -24.92 2.64
CA ARG A 401 -4.12 -24.29 3.95
C ARG A 401 -2.82 -23.57 4.30
N ILE A 402 -2.81 -22.25 4.16
CA ILE A 402 -1.74 -21.40 4.69
C ILE A 402 -2.00 -21.14 6.17
N ASN A 403 -1.03 -21.45 7.03
CA ASN A 403 -1.14 -21.35 8.48
C ASN A 403 -0.89 -19.89 8.94
N ILE A 404 -1.96 -19.12 9.13
CA ILE A 404 -1.95 -17.67 9.46
C ILE A 404 -1.49 -17.40 10.91
N ASN A 405 -1.34 -18.43 11.75
CA ASN A 405 -0.94 -18.30 13.16
C ASN A 405 0.49 -17.75 13.41
N LYS A 406 1.25 -17.39 12.37
CA LYS A 406 2.60 -16.80 12.49
C LYS A 406 2.64 -15.26 12.48
N PHE A 407 1.52 -14.58 12.29
CA PHE A 407 1.47 -13.11 12.41
C PHE A 407 1.12 -12.73 13.86
N GLY A 408 2.18 -12.61 14.67
CA GLY A 408 2.12 -12.22 16.08
C GLY A 408 1.54 -10.82 16.28
N TYR A 409 0.89 -10.63 17.43
CA TYR A 409 0.21 -9.41 17.82
C TYR A 409 1.16 -8.22 18.06
N PHE A 410 0.59 -7.05 17.84
CA PHE A 410 1.20 -5.77 17.55
C PHE A 410 1.69 -5.05 18.80
N GLU A 411 2.95 -4.60 18.77
CA GLU A 411 3.42 -3.39 19.45
C GLU A 411 4.81 -2.96 18.93
N ASN A 412 5.58 -3.85 18.28
CA ASN A 412 6.96 -3.57 17.81
C ASN A 412 7.23 -3.88 16.32
N ASP A 413 6.21 -3.92 15.46
CA ASP A 413 6.32 -4.52 14.12
C ASP A 413 6.23 -3.46 12.98
N PRO A 414 6.97 -3.59 11.85
CA PRO A 414 6.93 -2.75 10.63
C PRO A 414 5.52 -2.46 10.06
N SER A 415 4.50 -3.17 10.53
CA SER A 415 3.10 -2.90 10.23
C SER A 415 2.61 -1.53 10.72
N SER A 416 3.26 -0.89 11.70
CA SER A 416 2.88 0.46 12.16
C SER A 416 3.13 1.55 11.11
N GLU A 417 4.22 1.46 10.33
CA GLU A 417 4.52 2.42 9.27
C GLU A 417 3.57 2.28 8.08
N PHE A 418 3.18 1.03 7.77
CA PHE A 418 2.20 0.74 6.73
C PHE A 418 0.82 1.34 7.06
N HIS A 419 0.33 1.11 8.29
CA HIS A 419 -0.94 1.69 8.74
C HIS A 419 -0.89 3.22 8.75
N LYS A 420 0.21 3.79 9.23
CA LYS A 420 0.44 5.24 9.20
C LYS A 420 0.43 5.78 7.76
N SER A 421 0.99 5.04 6.81
CA SER A 421 1.03 5.42 5.39
C SER A 421 -0.36 5.35 4.72
N ILE A 422 -1.11 4.25 4.92
CA ILE A 422 -2.50 4.14 4.45
C ILE A 422 -3.36 5.25 5.04
N ARG A 423 -3.23 5.49 6.35
CA ARG A 423 -3.93 6.55 7.05
C ARG A 423 -3.63 7.91 6.43
N ASN A 424 -2.35 8.28 6.32
CA ASN A 424 -1.96 9.57 5.76
C ASN A 424 -2.44 9.73 4.32
N LEU A 425 -2.40 8.65 3.53
CA LEU A 425 -2.91 8.67 2.17
C LEU A 425 -4.44 8.85 2.12
N LEU A 426 -5.21 8.20 2.99
CA LEU A 426 -6.66 8.44 3.09
C LEU A 426 -6.96 9.89 3.46
N PHE A 427 -6.23 10.46 4.43
CA PHE A 427 -6.36 11.87 4.78
C PHE A 427 -6.13 12.76 3.57
N GLU A 428 -5.02 12.57 2.86
CA GLU A 428 -4.68 13.33 1.66
C GLU A 428 -5.77 13.20 0.59
N LEU A 429 -6.14 11.97 0.22
CA LEU A 429 -7.13 11.69 -0.82
C LEU A 429 -8.51 12.27 -0.52
N ILE A 430 -8.99 12.15 0.73
CA ILE A 430 -10.27 12.74 1.14
C ILE A 430 -10.20 14.27 1.08
N THR A 431 -9.05 14.89 1.39
CA THR A 431 -8.95 16.37 1.29
C THR A 431 -8.96 16.89 -0.15
N ILE A 432 -8.42 16.13 -1.11
CA ILE A 432 -8.26 16.58 -2.50
C ILE A 432 -9.35 16.07 -3.45
N THR A 433 -10.07 14.99 -3.10
CA THR A 433 -11.17 14.46 -3.95
C THR A 433 -12.24 15.51 -4.20
N SER A 434 -12.70 15.58 -5.44
CA SER A 434 -13.82 16.44 -5.88
C SER A 434 -15.11 15.65 -6.09
N ASN A 435 -15.07 14.33 -5.96
CA ASN A 435 -16.19 13.47 -6.30
C ASN A 435 -17.00 13.06 -5.06
N PRO A 436 -18.27 13.53 -4.93
CA PRO A 436 -19.11 13.20 -3.78
C PRO A 436 -19.36 11.69 -3.66
N ASN A 437 -19.42 10.93 -4.76
CA ASN A 437 -19.64 9.49 -4.71
C ASN A 437 -18.47 8.73 -4.04
N GLY A 438 -17.24 9.22 -4.20
CA GLY A 438 -16.08 8.65 -3.52
C GLY A 438 -16.18 8.83 -2.00
N LEU A 439 -16.56 10.03 -1.57
CA LEU A 439 -16.77 10.36 -0.16
C LEU A 439 -17.96 9.61 0.44
N THR A 440 -19.08 9.48 -0.27
CA THR A 440 -20.24 8.71 0.21
C THR A 440 -19.85 7.25 0.43
N LYS A 441 -19.03 6.65 -0.44
CA LYS A 441 -18.49 5.30 -0.23
C LYS A 441 -17.53 5.25 0.97
N CYS A 442 -16.73 6.28 1.23
CA CYS A 442 -15.94 6.37 2.47
C CYS A 442 -16.86 6.32 3.68
N LEU A 443 -17.91 7.14 3.67
CA LEU A 443 -18.86 7.23 4.77
C LEU A 443 -19.60 5.91 5.00
N GLN A 444 -20.05 5.25 3.93
CA GLN A 444 -20.67 3.91 4.02
C GLN A 444 -19.71 2.88 4.62
N PHE A 445 -18.44 2.89 4.19
CA PHE A 445 -17.43 1.98 4.73
C PHE A 445 -17.20 2.22 6.23
N PHE A 446 -17.13 3.49 6.64
CA PHE A 446 -16.89 3.88 8.03
C PHE A 446 -18.15 3.84 8.92
N SER A 447 -19.37 3.90 8.36
CA SER A 447 -20.62 3.82 9.12
C SER A 447 -21.09 2.38 9.32
N ALA A 448 -20.90 1.52 8.32
CA ALA A 448 -21.26 0.10 8.36
C ALA A 448 -20.50 -0.71 9.43
N SER A 449 -19.52 -0.09 10.09
CA SER A 449 -18.78 -0.69 11.19
C SER A 449 -19.23 -0.21 12.58
N ASN A 450 -19.98 0.88 12.67
CA ASN A 450 -20.56 1.35 13.93
C ASN A 450 -21.78 0.52 14.36
N THR A 451 -22.54 -0.05 13.42
CA THR A 451 -23.67 -0.95 13.72
C THR A 451 -23.24 -2.24 14.44
N ILE A 452 -21.96 -2.60 14.37
CA ILE A 452 -21.41 -3.76 15.10
C ILE A 452 -21.22 -3.44 16.59
N GLY A 453 -21.19 -2.17 16.98
CA GLY A 453 -21.12 -1.73 18.38
C GLY A 453 -22.40 -1.96 19.18
N ASP A 454 -23.57 -1.78 18.55
CA ASP A 454 -24.87 -1.91 19.23
C ASP A 454 -25.29 -3.39 19.41
N ALA A 455 -24.90 -4.27 18.47
CA ALA A 455 -25.07 -5.72 18.61
C ALA A 455 -24.22 -6.38 19.73
N ARG A 456 -23.37 -5.61 20.43
CA ARG A 456 -22.42 -6.13 21.45
C ARG A 456 -22.82 -5.89 22.89
N GLN A 457 -23.94 -5.23 23.18
CA GLN A 457 -24.41 -5.15 24.56
C GLN A 457 -24.91 -6.51 25.08
N GLU A 458 -25.34 -7.43 24.20
CA GLU A 458 -25.83 -8.75 24.60
C GLU A 458 -24.74 -9.85 24.64
N ASP A 459 -23.59 -9.67 23.97
CA ASP A 459 -22.63 -10.76 23.72
C ASP A 459 -21.21 -10.50 24.27
N LYS A 460 -21.12 -9.82 25.42
CA LYS A 460 -19.87 -9.43 26.10
C LYS A 460 -18.95 -10.59 26.51
N ALA A 461 -19.41 -11.84 26.50
CA ALA A 461 -18.66 -12.97 27.06
C ALA A 461 -17.71 -13.68 26.07
N ARG A 462 -17.85 -13.50 24.73
CA ARG A 462 -17.10 -14.33 23.76
C ARG A 462 -15.94 -13.64 23.04
N TRP A 463 -15.81 -12.32 23.14
CA TRP A 463 -14.82 -11.55 22.35
C TRP A 463 -14.01 -10.64 23.27
N CYS A 464 -12.88 -11.14 23.78
CA CYS A 464 -12.00 -10.37 24.66
C CYS A 464 -11.18 -9.32 23.89
N SER A 465 -11.19 -8.10 24.42
CA SER A 465 -10.43 -6.87 24.12
C SER A 465 -11.06 -5.88 23.11
N PRO A 466 -11.47 -4.66 23.57
CA PRO A 466 -12.06 -3.62 22.74
C PRO A 466 -11.09 -2.86 21.81
N GLU A 467 -9.81 -3.24 21.76
CA GLU A 467 -8.75 -2.44 21.13
C GLU A 467 -8.43 -2.83 19.67
N HIS A 468 -9.01 -3.91 19.14
CA HIS A 468 -8.51 -4.54 17.89
C HIS A 468 -9.53 -4.66 16.74
N TYR A 469 -10.51 -3.76 16.66
CA TYR A 469 -11.64 -3.94 15.73
C TYR A 469 -11.40 -3.56 14.28
N TYR A 470 -10.36 -2.80 13.99
CA TYR A 470 -9.97 -2.49 12.62
C TYR A 470 -8.54 -2.95 12.39
N PRO A 471 -8.32 -3.94 11.50
CA PRO A 471 -7.00 -4.49 11.29
C PRO A 471 -5.89 -3.47 10.95
N TYR A 472 -6.28 -2.33 10.36
CA TYR A 472 -5.34 -1.45 9.62
C TYR A 472 -5.41 0.03 10.01
N LEU A 473 -6.38 0.43 10.85
CA LEU A 473 -6.57 1.82 11.28
C LEU A 473 -6.97 1.83 12.75
N HIS A 474 -6.39 2.73 13.54
CA HIS A 474 -6.84 2.88 14.92
C HIS A 474 -8.28 3.44 14.93
N VAL A 475 -9.10 3.06 15.93
CA VAL A 475 -10.51 3.52 16.00
C VAL A 475 -10.62 5.06 15.98
N ASN A 476 -9.65 5.76 16.55
CA ASN A 476 -9.59 7.22 16.50
C ASN A 476 -9.34 7.75 15.08
N ASP A 477 -8.47 7.10 14.31
CA ASP A 477 -8.19 7.49 12.92
C ASP A 477 -9.44 7.29 12.05
N HIS A 478 -10.20 6.24 12.32
CA HIS A 478 -11.45 5.94 11.64
C HIS A 478 -12.51 7.03 11.86
N VAL A 479 -12.67 7.48 13.11
CA VAL A 479 -13.55 8.62 13.44
C VAL A 479 -13.07 9.90 12.76
N GLU A 480 -11.75 10.18 12.79
CA GLU A 480 -11.19 11.36 12.12
C GLU A 480 -11.45 11.36 10.61
N LEU A 481 -11.24 10.22 9.94
CA LEU A 481 -11.48 10.08 8.50
C LEU A 481 -12.96 10.21 8.15
N MET A 482 -13.85 9.68 8.99
CA MET A 482 -15.29 9.83 8.84
C MET A 482 -15.74 11.29 9.01
N LEU A 483 -15.23 11.99 10.02
CA LEU A 483 -15.51 13.42 10.24
C LEU A 483 -14.97 14.26 9.08
N LEU A 484 -13.76 13.98 8.60
CA LEU A 484 -13.18 14.66 7.45
C LEU A 484 -14.02 14.45 6.17
N ALA A 485 -14.46 13.21 5.91
CA ALA A 485 -15.27 12.90 4.75
C ALA A 485 -16.62 13.63 4.79
N HIS A 486 -17.28 13.72 5.95
CA HIS A 486 -18.49 14.53 6.13
C HIS A 486 -18.22 16.03 5.88
N LEU A 487 -17.15 16.57 6.46
CA LEU A 487 -16.77 17.99 6.26
C LEU A 487 -16.55 18.32 4.79
N LYS A 488 -15.84 17.44 4.09
CA LYS A 488 -15.57 17.60 2.65
C LYS A 488 -16.85 17.47 1.82
N LEU A 489 -17.72 16.52 2.15
CA LEU A 489 -18.97 16.30 1.44
C LEU A 489 -19.92 17.51 1.57
N ILE A 490 -20.06 18.07 2.78
CA ILE A 490 -20.80 19.32 3.02
C ILE A 490 -20.22 20.46 2.18
N ASN A 491 -18.90 20.56 2.09
CA ASN A 491 -18.25 21.59 1.28
C ASN A 491 -18.48 21.43 -0.22
N LEU A 492 -18.52 20.20 -0.74
CA LEU A 492 -18.82 19.94 -2.15
C LEU A 492 -20.29 20.19 -2.49
N ASN A 493 -21.18 20.01 -1.52
CA ASN A 493 -22.63 20.11 -1.69
C ASN A 493 -23.20 21.47 -1.28
N GLN A 494 -22.40 22.55 -1.18
CA GLN A 494 -22.87 23.88 -0.71
C GLN A 494 -24.13 24.41 -1.43
N ASN A 495 -24.40 23.97 -2.66
CA ASN A 495 -25.58 24.36 -3.44
C ASN A 495 -26.87 23.60 -3.09
N ASP A 496 -26.80 22.50 -2.33
CA ASP A 496 -27.93 21.66 -1.93
C ASP A 496 -28.21 21.82 -0.43
N ALA A 497 -29.10 22.77 -0.09
CA ALA A 497 -29.38 23.15 1.29
C ALA A 497 -29.97 22.00 2.13
N ASP A 498 -30.88 21.21 1.54
CA ASP A 498 -31.56 20.12 2.24
C ASP A 498 -30.60 18.97 2.54
N HIS A 499 -29.75 18.60 1.57
CA HIS A 499 -28.75 17.57 1.79
C HIS A 499 -27.68 18.00 2.79
N ASN A 500 -27.29 19.28 2.78
CA ASN A 500 -26.36 19.83 3.77
C ASN A 500 -26.93 19.83 5.19
N LEU A 501 -28.22 20.10 5.38
CA LEU A 501 -28.87 20.05 6.69
C LEU A 501 -28.79 18.63 7.29
N SER A 502 -29.07 17.60 6.49
CA SER A 502 -28.96 16.21 6.93
C SER A 502 -27.52 15.83 7.30
N LEU A 503 -26.55 16.16 6.43
CA LEU A 503 -25.13 15.87 6.69
C LEU A 503 -24.58 16.64 7.89
N GLN A 504 -25.04 17.88 8.10
CA GLN A 504 -24.70 18.70 9.24
C GLN A 504 -25.21 18.06 10.52
N PHE A 505 -26.46 17.60 10.56
CA PHE A 505 -27.04 16.91 11.72
C PHE A 505 -26.23 15.64 12.07
N THR A 506 -25.91 14.81 11.08
CA THR A 506 -25.09 13.61 11.30
C THR A 506 -23.70 13.98 11.81
N LEU A 507 -23.09 15.05 11.29
CA LEU A 507 -21.79 15.52 11.74
C LEU A 507 -21.83 16.00 13.20
N GLU A 508 -22.87 16.76 13.59
CA GLU A 508 -23.05 17.20 14.98
C GLU A 508 -23.25 16.02 15.92
N GLU A 509 -24.06 15.03 15.54
CA GLU A 509 -24.28 13.80 16.32
C GLU A 509 -22.96 13.02 16.50
N LEU A 510 -22.17 12.87 15.44
CA LEU A 510 -20.87 12.22 15.50
C LEU A 510 -19.89 12.97 16.41
N ILE A 511 -19.79 14.30 16.31
CA ILE A 511 -18.91 15.09 17.17
C ILE A 511 -19.36 15.01 18.63
N ASN A 512 -20.66 15.04 18.91
CA ASN A 512 -21.18 14.91 20.27
C ASN A 512 -20.91 13.52 20.85
N ARG A 513 -21.13 12.46 20.05
CA ARG A 513 -20.87 11.08 20.45
C ARG A 513 -19.40 10.81 20.71
N TYR A 514 -18.50 11.28 19.85
CA TYR A 514 -17.06 10.98 19.91
C TYR A 514 -16.20 12.08 20.50
N GLY A 515 -16.75 13.25 20.85
CA GLY A 515 -16.01 14.35 21.45
C GLY A 515 -16.12 14.41 22.97
N ASN A 516 -17.10 13.71 23.56
CA ASN A 516 -17.31 13.70 25.00
C ASN A 516 -16.04 13.25 25.75
N PRO A 517 -15.45 14.08 26.63
CA PRO A 517 -14.21 13.75 27.32
C PRO A 517 -14.29 12.49 28.20
N ASN A 518 -15.50 12.07 28.59
CA ASN A 518 -15.71 10.86 29.38
C ASN A 518 -15.69 9.58 28.55
N HIS A 519 -15.70 9.67 27.21
CA HIS A 519 -15.76 8.51 26.35
C HIS A 519 -14.33 8.03 26.01
N LYS A 520 -14.03 6.74 26.25
CA LYS A 520 -12.64 6.19 26.19
C LYS A 520 -11.97 6.28 24.81
N ILE A 521 -12.76 6.52 23.75
CA ILE A 521 -12.32 6.56 22.34
C ILE A 521 -11.92 8.01 21.90
N CYS A 522 -11.87 8.98 22.82
CA CYS A 522 -11.92 10.41 22.48
C CYS A 522 -10.57 11.14 22.39
N LYS A 523 -9.60 10.58 21.66
CA LYS A 523 -8.37 11.31 21.31
C LYS A 523 -8.24 11.49 19.80
N PHE A 524 -9.25 12.10 19.18
CA PHE A 524 -9.03 12.67 17.84
C PHE A 524 -8.25 13.99 17.96
N ARG A 525 -7.47 14.33 16.92
CA ARG A 525 -6.67 15.54 16.81
C ARG A 525 -7.57 16.76 16.60
N ARG A 526 -8.07 17.30 17.70
CA ARG A 526 -9.01 18.43 17.76
C ARG A 526 -8.54 19.63 16.95
N GLU A 527 -7.29 20.05 17.16
CA GLU A 527 -6.67 21.19 16.45
C GLU A 527 -6.65 20.96 14.94
N TRP A 528 -6.35 19.73 14.51
CA TRP A 528 -6.34 19.37 13.10
C TRP A 528 -7.75 19.39 12.50
N LEU A 529 -8.77 18.86 13.19
CA LEU A 529 -10.16 18.94 12.72
C LEU A 529 -10.67 20.37 12.66
N LEU A 530 -10.39 21.21 13.67
CA LEU A 530 -10.72 22.63 13.65
C LEU A 530 -10.08 23.32 12.44
N MET A 531 -8.81 23.03 12.13
CA MET A 531 -8.16 23.52 10.92
C MET A 531 -8.87 23.06 9.63
N GLN A 532 -9.37 21.82 9.56
CA GLN A 532 -10.14 21.36 8.41
C GLN A 532 -11.51 22.05 8.32
N CYS A 533 -12.22 22.23 9.44
CA CYS A 533 -13.49 22.97 9.47
C CYS A 533 -13.30 24.39 8.92
N MET A 534 -12.22 25.07 9.33
CA MET A 534 -11.88 26.40 8.83
C MET A 534 -11.51 26.37 7.33
N ARG A 535 -10.73 25.38 6.89
CA ARG A 535 -10.36 25.19 5.46
C ARG A 535 -11.57 25.00 4.56
N TYR A 536 -12.61 24.32 5.04
CA TYR A 536 -13.86 24.08 4.31
C TYR A 536 -14.95 25.12 4.61
N ASN A 537 -14.63 26.22 5.29
CA ASN A 537 -15.56 27.24 5.77
C ASN A 537 -16.81 26.67 6.50
N ASN A 538 -16.70 25.49 7.13
CA ASN A 538 -17.79 24.86 7.87
C ASN A 538 -17.72 25.30 9.35
N ARG A 539 -18.17 26.53 9.60
CA ARG A 539 -18.12 27.15 10.93
C ARG A 539 -19.06 26.49 11.93
N ASN A 540 -20.19 25.95 11.49
CA ASN A 540 -21.11 25.17 12.34
C ASN A 540 -20.40 23.97 12.97
N ALA A 541 -19.66 23.19 12.17
CA ALA A 541 -18.91 22.05 12.67
C ALA A 541 -17.82 22.49 13.67
N ALA A 542 -17.10 23.57 13.38
CA ALA A 542 -16.14 24.15 14.32
C ALA A 542 -16.82 24.57 15.64
N ALA A 543 -18.02 25.18 15.56
CA ALA A 543 -18.80 25.56 16.72
C ALA A 543 -19.14 24.34 17.60
N VAL A 544 -19.57 23.23 17.01
CA VAL A 544 -19.89 22.00 17.76
C VAL A 544 -18.63 21.42 18.41
N ILE A 545 -17.49 21.44 17.72
CA ILE A 545 -16.21 21.02 18.32
C ILE A 545 -15.87 21.89 19.54
N TYR A 546 -16.05 23.21 19.44
CA TYR A 546 -15.83 24.13 20.57
C TYR A 546 -16.84 23.93 21.71
N GLU A 547 -18.12 23.66 21.40
CA GLU A 547 -19.14 23.34 22.40
C GLU A 547 -18.75 22.12 23.23
N VAL A 548 -18.31 21.04 22.56
CA VAL A 548 -17.85 19.81 23.23
C VAL A 548 -16.57 20.03 24.04
N GLN A 549 -15.78 21.06 23.70
CA GLN A 549 -14.62 21.49 24.47
C GLN A 549 -14.95 22.48 25.59
N HIS A 550 -16.23 22.82 25.78
CA HIS A 550 -16.66 23.87 26.70
C HIS A 550 -16.04 25.25 26.39
N CYS A 551 -15.61 25.49 25.14
CA CYS A 551 -15.08 26.76 24.65
C CYS A 551 -16.22 27.62 24.07
N ARG A 552 -17.13 28.06 24.94
CA ARG A 552 -18.40 28.73 24.54
C ARG A 552 -18.19 29.98 23.69
N LEU A 553 -17.19 30.80 24.01
CA LEU A 553 -16.91 32.04 23.29
C LEU A 553 -16.53 31.80 21.82
N ASP A 554 -15.70 30.79 21.57
CA ASP A 554 -15.28 30.42 20.21
C ASP A 554 -16.44 29.76 19.44
N ALA A 555 -17.24 28.93 20.12
CA ALA A 555 -18.45 28.35 19.55
C ALA A 555 -19.46 29.43 19.12
N LEU A 556 -19.80 30.35 20.02
CA LEU A 556 -20.68 31.49 19.73
C LEU A 556 -20.11 32.32 18.58
N THR A 557 -18.80 32.60 18.59
CA THR A 557 -18.15 33.37 17.52
C THR A 557 -18.26 32.67 16.17
N CYS A 558 -18.12 31.35 16.11
CA CYS A 558 -18.28 30.57 14.88
C CYS A 558 -19.73 30.64 14.36
N ARG A 559 -20.73 30.43 15.24
CA ARG A 559 -22.15 30.53 14.87
C ARG A 559 -22.52 31.93 14.38
N LEU A 560 -22.17 32.99 15.13
CA LEU A 560 -22.43 34.37 14.75
C LEU A 560 -21.81 34.71 13.38
N ARG A 561 -20.57 34.28 13.14
CA ARG A 561 -19.90 34.44 11.84
C ARG A 561 -20.58 33.68 10.72
N GLN A 562 -21.23 32.55 11.02
CA GLN A 562 -22.01 31.84 10.01
C GLN A 562 -23.32 32.57 9.69
N PHE A 563 -24.03 33.06 10.70
CA PHE A 563 -25.20 33.94 10.51
C PHE A 563 -24.85 35.20 9.73
N GLN A 564 -23.59 35.66 9.83
CA GLN A 564 -23.11 36.75 9.01
C GLN A 564 -23.22 36.46 7.52
N GLU A 565 -22.97 35.21 7.12
CA GLU A 565 -22.92 34.75 5.73
C GLU A 565 -24.28 34.27 5.23
N SER A 566 -25.10 33.64 6.10
CA SER A 566 -26.38 33.02 5.70
C SER A 566 -27.59 33.97 5.67
N ASN A 567 -27.42 35.28 5.94
CA ASN A 567 -28.53 36.23 6.11
C ASN A 567 -29.63 35.74 7.07
N GLY A 568 -29.26 34.99 8.11
CA GLY A 568 -30.23 34.43 9.05
C GLY A 568 -31.02 35.51 9.79
N GLY A 569 -32.23 35.13 10.19
CA GLY A 569 -33.21 36.03 10.78
C GLY A 569 -32.84 36.45 12.20
N GLU A 570 -33.44 37.55 12.66
CA GLU A 570 -33.28 38.07 14.02
C GLU A 570 -33.61 37.02 15.09
N SER A 571 -34.68 36.24 14.87
CA SER A 571 -35.11 35.14 15.76
C SER A 571 -34.03 34.07 15.95
N GLU A 572 -33.32 33.70 14.89
CA GLU A 572 -32.27 32.68 14.96
C GLU A 572 -31.06 33.19 15.75
N VAL A 573 -30.70 34.46 15.59
CA VAL A 573 -29.63 35.10 16.37
C VAL A 573 -30.00 35.15 17.85
N LEU A 574 -31.27 35.45 18.19
CA LEU A 574 -31.75 35.42 19.57
C LEU A 574 -31.70 34.00 20.17
N SER A 575 -31.95 32.96 19.38
CA SER A 575 -31.80 31.58 19.87
C SER A 575 -30.36 31.23 20.31
N LEU A 576 -29.35 31.91 19.73
CA LEU A 576 -27.96 31.76 20.18
C LEU A 576 -27.72 32.43 21.53
N LEU A 577 -28.35 33.59 21.78
CA LEU A 577 -28.31 34.24 23.08
C LEU A 577 -28.90 33.30 24.15
N ASP A 578 -30.03 32.68 23.84
CA ASP A 578 -30.69 31.72 24.72
C ASP A 578 -29.77 30.52 25.00
N ARG A 579 -29.22 29.91 23.94
CA ARG A 579 -28.38 28.71 24.03
C ARG A 579 -27.07 28.96 24.78
N TYR A 580 -26.32 30.00 24.45
CA TYR A 580 -24.95 30.19 24.92
C TYR A 580 -24.80 31.12 26.12
N ILE A 581 -25.82 31.89 26.51
CA ILE A 581 -25.70 32.85 27.61
C ILE A 581 -26.77 32.58 28.67
N ILE A 582 -28.03 32.39 28.24
CA ILE A 582 -29.14 32.26 29.18
C ILE A 582 -29.20 30.86 29.81
N ASN A 583 -29.09 29.80 29.00
CA ASN A 583 -29.30 28.43 29.46
C ASN A 583 -28.10 27.79 30.14
N ASP A 584 -26.89 28.33 29.97
CA ASP A 584 -25.65 27.70 30.44
C ASP A 584 -24.94 28.60 31.47
N SER A 585 -24.57 28.02 32.62
CA SER A 585 -24.30 28.69 33.90
C SER A 585 -22.81 28.89 34.19
N ASP A 586 -22.14 29.74 33.40
CA ASP A 586 -20.75 30.13 33.66
C ASP A 586 -20.63 31.65 33.70
N ASP A 587 -20.77 32.19 34.91
CA ASP A 587 -20.78 33.64 35.18
C ASP A 587 -19.50 34.34 34.68
N ASP A 588 -18.36 33.63 34.64
CA ASP A 588 -17.05 34.22 34.32
C ASP A 588 -16.89 34.57 32.83
N GLN A 589 -17.61 33.85 31.95
CA GLN A 589 -17.54 34.08 30.50
C GLN A 589 -18.68 34.94 29.95
N ASP A 590 -19.77 35.13 30.72
CA ASP A 590 -20.98 35.81 30.25
C ASP A 590 -20.71 37.24 29.74
N VAL A 591 -19.79 37.97 30.37
CA VAL A 591 -19.39 39.32 29.92
C VAL A 591 -18.78 39.27 28.52
N ALA A 592 -17.81 38.38 28.28
CA ALA A 592 -17.16 38.25 26.98
C ALA A 592 -18.13 37.75 25.91
N LEU A 593 -19.03 36.83 26.26
CA LEU A 593 -20.08 36.32 25.37
C LEU A 593 -21.05 37.43 24.96
N LEU A 594 -21.55 38.22 25.94
CA LEU A 594 -22.46 39.33 25.67
C LEU A 594 -21.80 40.44 24.85
N GLN A 595 -20.54 40.81 25.16
CA GLN A 595 -19.77 41.75 24.34
C GLN A 595 -19.68 41.28 22.89
N ARG A 596 -19.36 40.00 22.68
CA ARG A 596 -19.23 39.43 21.35
C ARG A 596 -20.58 39.45 20.62
N PHE A 597 -21.65 39.06 21.30
CA PHE A 597 -23.01 39.10 20.79
C PHE A 597 -23.45 40.52 20.40
N PHE A 598 -23.23 41.51 21.27
CA PHE A 598 -23.57 42.92 21.02
C PHE A 598 -22.75 43.53 19.89
N SER A 599 -21.47 43.16 19.75
CA SER A 599 -20.64 43.59 18.63
C SER A 599 -21.22 43.11 17.29
N PHE A 600 -21.69 41.86 17.24
CA PHE A 600 -22.34 41.28 16.07
C PHE A 600 -23.69 41.94 15.79
N TRP A 601 -24.54 42.09 16.81
CA TRP A 601 -25.87 42.70 16.70
C TRP A 601 -25.79 44.11 16.09
N ARG A 602 -24.81 44.90 16.56
CA ARG A 602 -24.52 46.23 16.03
C ARG A 602 -24.01 46.20 14.60
N GLN A 603 -23.06 45.31 14.30
CA GLN A 603 -22.51 45.16 12.95
C GLN A 603 -23.60 44.85 11.93
N LYS A 604 -24.60 44.04 12.31
CA LYS A 604 -25.76 43.72 11.48
C LYS A 604 -26.87 44.76 11.49
N LYS A 605 -26.75 45.83 12.29
CA LYS A 605 -27.76 46.89 12.45
C LYS A 605 -29.15 46.34 12.78
N LEU A 606 -29.21 45.27 13.59
CA LEU A 606 -30.48 44.66 13.98
C LEU A 606 -31.24 45.56 14.98
N PRO A 607 -32.59 45.55 14.98
CA PRO A 607 -33.39 46.38 15.88
C PRO A 607 -33.07 46.12 17.36
N PRO A 608 -32.92 47.16 18.20
CA PRO A 608 -32.63 46.96 19.62
C PRO A 608 -33.84 46.44 20.40
N SER A 609 -35.06 46.63 19.90
CA SER A 609 -36.30 46.37 20.65
C SER A 609 -36.52 44.91 21.01
N GLN A 610 -36.24 43.97 20.10
CA GLN A 610 -36.42 42.54 20.40
C GLN A 610 -35.35 42.03 21.36
N LEU A 611 -34.07 42.38 21.10
CA LEU A 611 -32.97 42.06 22.00
C LEU A 611 -33.22 42.61 23.40
N GLN A 612 -33.72 43.85 23.51
CA GLN A 612 -34.08 44.46 24.78
C GLN A 612 -35.14 43.61 25.51
N SER A 613 -36.20 43.21 24.81
CA SER A 613 -37.26 42.39 25.39
C SER A 613 -36.73 41.05 25.89
N THR A 614 -35.89 40.37 25.11
CA THR A 614 -35.27 39.09 25.52
C THR A 614 -34.38 39.26 26.74
N LEU A 615 -33.48 40.26 26.75
CA LEU A 615 -32.60 40.51 27.90
C LEU A 615 -33.39 40.89 29.16
N MET A 616 -34.48 41.66 29.02
CA MET A 616 -35.37 42.01 30.14
C MET A 616 -36.04 40.78 30.74
N ASN A 617 -36.49 39.83 29.90
CA ASN A 617 -37.09 38.58 30.36
C ASN A 617 -36.09 37.68 31.10
N HIS A 618 -34.80 37.79 30.77
CA HIS A 618 -33.72 36.99 31.37
C HIS A 618 -32.81 37.78 32.30
N MET A 619 -33.27 38.93 32.82
CA MET A 619 -32.46 39.84 33.62
C MET A 619 -31.90 39.20 34.90
N THR A 620 -32.57 38.18 35.45
CA THR A 620 -32.06 37.39 36.59
C THR A 620 -30.76 36.66 36.28
N ARG A 621 -30.57 36.24 35.03
CA ARG A 621 -29.38 35.51 34.55
C ARG A 621 -28.31 36.47 34.04
N VAL A 622 -28.66 37.33 33.08
CA VAL A 622 -27.69 38.20 32.39
C VAL A 622 -27.40 39.51 33.13
N GLY A 623 -28.20 39.86 34.14
CA GLY A 623 -28.12 41.15 34.83
C GLY A 623 -26.74 41.44 35.42
N SER A 624 -26.01 40.43 35.90
CA SER A 624 -24.66 40.61 36.47
C SER A 624 -23.67 41.07 35.42
N ALA A 625 -23.56 40.29 34.35
CA ALA A 625 -22.65 40.56 33.26
C ALA A 625 -22.99 41.88 32.56
N LEU A 626 -24.28 42.17 32.35
CA LEU A 626 -24.72 43.46 31.80
C LEU A 626 -24.35 44.64 32.71
N SER A 627 -24.52 44.51 34.02
CA SER A 627 -24.18 45.57 34.97
C SER A 627 -22.67 45.82 34.98
N GLU A 628 -21.89 44.74 34.95
CA GLU A 628 -20.44 44.80 34.89
C GLU A 628 -19.94 45.47 33.61
N MET A 629 -20.48 45.12 32.44
CA MET A 629 -20.17 45.78 31.17
C MET A 629 -20.43 47.30 31.23
N VAL A 630 -21.57 47.71 31.81
CA VAL A 630 -21.91 49.13 31.98
C VAL A 630 -20.90 49.84 32.90
N LEU A 631 -20.49 49.20 34.00
CA LEU A 631 -19.50 49.75 34.93
C LEU A 631 -18.10 49.89 34.30
N ARG A 632 -17.70 48.90 33.50
CA ARG A 632 -16.42 48.93 32.77
C ARG A 632 -16.38 49.98 31.67
N ARG A 633 -17.52 50.63 31.36
CA ARG A 633 -17.71 51.55 30.23
C ARG A 633 -17.27 50.92 28.92
N GLU A 634 -17.38 49.60 28.82
CA GLU A 634 -17.20 48.92 27.55
C GLU A 634 -18.32 49.39 26.64
N ASP A 635 -17.99 49.62 25.37
CA ASP A 635 -18.93 50.13 24.37
C ASP A 635 -20.25 49.37 24.44
N PHE A 636 -21.28 50.04 24.97
CA PHE A 636 -22.66 49.55 25.15
C PHE A 636 -23.63 50.31 24.22
N PRO A 637 -23.49 50.22 22.89
CA PRO A 637 -23.97 51.19 21.91
C PRO A 637 -25.16 50.58 21.18
N ILE A 638 -25.98 49.88 21.94
CA ILE A 638 -27.28 49.43 21.51
C ILE A 638 -28.24 50.47 22.07
N GLY A 639 -29.01 51.12 21.20
CA GLY A 639 -29.96 52.18 21.57
C GLY A 639 -31.15 51.63 22.34
N PHE A 640 -30.91 50.97 23.47
CA PHE A 640 -31.91 50.52 24.39
C PHE A 640 -32.63 51.71 25.01
N ASP A 641 -33.91 51.53 25.33
CA ASP A 641 -34.68 52.59 25.93
C ASP A 641 -34.28 52.86 27.39
N ARG A 642 -34.79 53.98 27.93
CA ARG A 642 -34.57 54.36 29.33
C ARG A 642 -35.06 53.30 30.33
N LYS A 643 -36.10 52.53 30.00
CA LYS A 643 -36.67 51.52 30.91
C LYS A 643 -35.69 50.38 31.13
N PHE A 644 -34.98 49.95 30.08
CA PHE A 644 -33.94 48.93 30.18
C PHE A 644 -32.84 49.34 31.15
N TYR A 645 -32.27 50.54 31.00
CA TYR A 645 -31.20 51.02 31.88
C TYR A 645 -31.66 51.18 33.33
N LEU A 646 -32.91 51.63 33.57
CA LEU A 646 -33.48 51.71 34.92
C LEU A 646 -33.64 50.32 35.55
N ALA A 647 -34.09 49.33 34.78
CA ALA A 647 -34.20 47.95 35.25
C ALA A 647 -32.82 47.36 35.59
N LEU A 648 -31.84 47.58 34.71
CA LEU A 648 -30.45 47.12 34.93
C LEU A 648 -29.83 47.78 36.17
N CYS A 649 -29.98 49.10 36.34
CA CYS A 649 -29.52 49.81 37.54
C CYS A 649 -30.19 49.30 38.82
N SER A 650 -31.52 49.06 38.77
CA SER A 650 -32.26 48.52 39.91
C SER A 650 -31.76 47.14 40.29
N TRP A 651 -31.49 46.30 39.29
CA TRP A 651 -30.94 44.96 39.48
C TRP A 651 -29.52 45.01 40.06
N TYR A 652 -28.66 45.87 39.52
CA TYR A 652 -27.31 46.11 40.05
C TYR A 652 -27.34 46.52 41.52
N VAL A 653 -28.17 47.50 41.89
CA VAL A 653 -28.30 47.96 43.28
C VAL A 653 -28.82 46.83 44.18
N ALA A 654 -29.79 46.05 43.71
CA ALA A 654 -30.28 44.89 44.45
C ALA A 654 -29.20 43.83 44.67
N ARG A 655 -28.37 43.54 43.64
CA ARG A 655 -27.23 42.62 43.77
C ARG A 655 -26.14 43.18 44.66
N ALA A 656 -25.75 44.44 44.51
CA ALA A 656 -24.74 45.10 45.33
C ALA A 656 -25.08 45.01 46.84
N ARG A 657 -26.37 45.22 47.18
CA ARG A 657 -26.89 45.03 48.54
C ARG A 657 -26.80 43.59 49.03
N ARG A 658 -27.07 42.60 48.17
CA ARG A 658 -26.91 41.17 48.51
C ARG A 658 -25.45 40.78 48.68
N SER A 659 -24.57 41.21 47.77
CA SER A 659 -23.13 40.91 47.83
C SER A 659 -22.43 41.53 49.04
N GLN A 660 -22.91 42.67 49.56
CA GLN A 660 -22.42 43.20 50.83
C GLN A 660 -22.81 42.31 52.02
N GLY A 661 -23.97 41.66 51.96
CA GLY A 661 -24.37 40.61 52.92
C GLY A 661 -23.56 39.32 52.76
N ASP A 662 -23.39 38.85 51.51
CA ASP A 662 -22.70 37.60 51.20
C ASP A 662 -21.18 37.69 51.44
N GLN A 663 -20.54 38.87 51.30
CA GLN A 663 -19.14 39.06 51.67
C GLN A 663 -18.91 38.92 53.18
N ALA A 664 -19.85 39.38 54.02
CA ALA A 664 -19.78 39.17 55.46
C ALA A 664 -19.91 37.68 55.81
N VAL A 665 -20.87 36.98 55.20
CA VAL A 665 -21.10 35.54 55.40
C VAL A 665 -19.94 34.69 54.85
N SER A 666 -19.37 35.06 53.70
CA SER A 666 -18.22 34.37 53.09
C SER A 666 -16.93 34.57 53.89
N SER A 667 -16.70 35.76 54.44
CA SER A 667 -15.60 36.03 55.37
C SER A 667 -15.72 35.16 56.62
N ASP A 668 -16.92 35.03 57.20
CA ASP A 668 -17.16 34.19 58.38
C ASP A 668 -17.05 32.69 58.07
N ALA A 669 -17.48 32.26 56.88
CA ALA A 669 -17.32 30.89 56.40
C ALA A 669 -15.84 30.53 56.16
N LEU A 670 -15.07 31.43 55.51
CA LEU A 670 -13.63 31.27 55.31
C LEU A 670 -12.91 31.22 56.65
N ARG A 671 -13.24 32.12 57.59
CA ARG A 671 -12.70 32.13 58.95
C ARG A 671 -12.98 30.80 59.66
N SER A 672 -14.21 30.31 59.58
CA SER A 672 -14.61 29.01 60.14
C SER A 672 -13.87 27.83 59.50
N GLN A 673 -13.60 27.88 58.19
CA GLN A 673 -12.87 26.84 57.48
C GLN A 673 -11.37 26.87 57.76
N ILE A 674 -10.78 28.06 57.92
CA ILE A 674 -9.40 28.24 58.39
C ILE A 674 -9.25 27.65 59.80
N ILE A 675 -10.17 27.96 60.72
CA ILE A 675 -10.19 27.39 62.08
C ILE A 675 -10.27 25.86 62.03
N LYS A 676 -11.22 25.30 61.28
CA LYS A 676 -11.36 23.84 61.13
C LYS A 676 -10.11 23.17 60.55
N ASN A 677 -9.44 23.83 59.59
CA ASN A 677 -8.20 23.30 59.00
C ASN A 677 -7.02 23.38 59.97
N ILE A 678 -6.93 24.46 60.76
CA ILE A 678 -5.94 24.59 61.83
C ILE A 678 -6.17 23.51 62.89
N ASP A 679 -7.41 23.31 63.36
CA ASP A 679 -7.74 22.26 64.33
C ASP A 679 -7.41 20.87 63.77
N LYS A 680 -7.78 20.61 62.51
CA LYS A 680 -7.47 19.35 61.83
C LYS A 680 -5.97 19.14 61.67
N GLU A 681 -5.17 20.17 61.38
CA GLU A 681 -3.70 20.04 61.27
C GLU A 681 -3.01 19.91 62.64
N ILE A 682 -3.50 20.60 63.67
CA ILE A 682 -3.04 20.44 65.05
C ILE A 682 -3.24 18.99 65.50
N ASP A 683 -4.35 18.37 65.12
CA ASP A 683 -4.68 17.00 65.53
C ASP A 683 -4.08 15.91 64.58
N SER A 684 -3.85 16.19 63.29
CA SER A 684 -3.53 15.16 62.28
C SER A 684 -2.06 14.96 61.90
N LYS A 685 -1.14 15.86 62.29
CA LYS A 685 0.27 15.73 61.90
C LYS A 685 1.20 15.74 63.11
N PHE A 686 1.63 14.53 63.50
CA PHE A 686 2.89 14.38 64.22
C PHE A 686 4.02 14.93 63.33
N VAL A 687 4.50 16.14 63.64
CA VAL A 687 5.69 16.71 63.01
C VAL A 687 6.88 15.78 63.29
N LYS A 688 7.27 14.93 62.35
CA LYS A 688 8.56 14.23 62.42
C LYS A 688 9.65 15.27 62.16
N ILE A 689 10.32 15.70 63.22
CA ILE A 689 11.55 16.48 63.12
C ILE A 689 12.57 15.54 62.48
N LYS A 690 12.81 15.70 61.18
CA LYS A 690 13.96 15.08 60.53
C LYS A 690 15.13 16.02 60.77
N CYS A 691 15.96 15.72 61.76
CA CYS A 691 17.34 16.22 61.71
C CYS A 691 17.94 15.62 60.43
N GLN A 692 18.36 16.48 59.51
CA GLN A 692 19.25 16.03 58.44
C GLN A 692 20.58 15.69 59.10
N ASP A 693 21.09 14.49 58.84
CA ASP A 693 22.38 14.03 59.39
C ASP A 693 23.47 15.05 59.04
N GLY A 694 23.96 15.78 60.06
CA GLY A 694 25.07 16.75 59.93
C GLY A 694 24.79 18.21 60.31
N MET A 695 23.54 18.63 60.56
CA MET A 695 23.23 19.96 61.12
C MET A 695 22.68 19.84 62.53
N THR A 696 23.54 20.03 63.54
CA THR A 696 23.19 19.79 64.95
C THR A 696 22.29 20.86 65.57
N ASP A 697 22.15 22.05 64.97
CA ASP A 697 21.49 23.20 65.62
C ASP A 697 20.41 23.89 64.75
N SER A 698 19.78 23.17 63.80
CA SER A 698 18.73 23.75 62.94
C SER A 698 17.32 23.26 63.29
N ILE A 699 16.37 24.20 63.41
CA ILE A 699 14.93 23.98 63.59
C ILE A 699 14.24 23.98 62.23
N GLY A 700 13.76 22.82 61.80
CA GLY A 700 13.01 22.64 60.56
C GLY A 700 11.50 22.53 60.77
N PHE A 701 10.72 23.24 59.96
CA PHE A 701 9.25 23.25 60.00
C PHE A 701 8.65 22.46 58.84
N SER A 702 7.44 21.90 59.04
CA SER A 702 6.72 21.16 57.98
C SER A 702 6.27 22.03 56.80
N CYS A 703 6.31 23.35 56.93
CA CYS A 703 6.14 24.29 55.82
C CYS A 703 7.40 24.44 54.94
N GLY A 704 8.51 23.78 55.28
CA GLY A 704 9.75 23.77 54.49
C GLY A 704 10.78 24.83 54.89
N HIS A 705 10.50 25.63 55.93
CA HIS A 705 11.45 26.62 56.46
C HIS A 705 12.37 26.03 57.52
N PHE A 706 13.62 26.50 57.52
CA PHE A 706 14.67 26.08 58.45
C PHE A 706 15.34 27.31 59.04
N TYR A 707 15.66 27.24 60.32
CA TYR A 707 16.36 28.29 61.07
C TYR A 707 17.46 27.64 61.86
N ASP A 708 18.60 28.29 62.03
CA ASP A 708 19.45 27.92 63.15
C ASP A 708 18.74 28.31 64.48
N GLN A 709 19.10 27.65 65.56
CA GLN A 709 18.45 27.82 66.85
C GLN A 709 18.56 29.28 67.35
N VAL A 710 19.69 29.93 67.13
CA VAL A 710 19.94 31.31 67.56
C VAL A 710 19.02 32.27 66.79
N ASP A 711 18.96 32.17 65.47
CA ASP A 711 18.13 32.98 64.59
C ASP A 711 16.64 32.76 64.85
N PHE A 712 16.24 31.53 65.19
CA PHE A 712 14.86 31.26 65.59
C PHE A 712 14.49 32.02 66.86
N TYR A 713 15.26 31.90 67.95
CA TYR A 713 14.93 32.52 69.22
C TYR A 713 15.19 34.04 69.25
N GLU A 714 16.27 34.52 68.63
CA GLU A 714 16.68 35.93 68.70
C GLU A 714 16.07 36.80 67.61
N LYS A 715 15.73 36.24 66.43
CA LYS A 715 15.18 37.03 65.32
C LYS A 715 13.72 36.71 65.05
N MET A 716 13.38 35.42 64.97
CA MET A 716 12.04 35.02 64.52
C MET A 716 10.96 35.20 65.59
N ILE A 717 11.23 34.82 66.86
CA ILE A 717 10.28 35.00 67.96
C ILE A 717 9.99 36.48 68.26
N PRO A 718 10.98 37.39 68.35
CA PRO A 718 10.71 38.82 68.55
C PRO A 718 9.96 39.44 67.38
N GLU A 719 10.21 38.98 66.16
CA GLU A 719 9.49 39.44 64.96
C GLU A 719 8.01 39.04 65.00
N LEU A 720 7.71 37.79 65.36
CA LEU A 720 6.32 37.33 65.56
C LEU A 720 5.62 38.15 66.66
N ARG A 721 6.33 38.44 67.77
CA ARG A 721 5.81 39.29 68.85
C ARG A 721 5.51 40.72 68.36
N ARG A 722 6.42 41.32 67.58
CA ARG A 722 6.25 42.65 66.99
C ARG A 722 5.03 42.71 66.07
N ARG A 723 4.78 41.66 65.28
CA ARG A 723 3.65 41.58 64.34
C ARG A 723 2.29 41.44 65.02
N LEU A 724 2.24 40.82 66.19
CA LEU A 724 1.03 40.73 67.02
C LEU A 724 0.61 42.08 67.65
N GLY A 725 1.52 43.05 67.70
CA GLY A 725 1.27 44.41 68.20
C GLY A 725 1.24 44.54 69.72
N GLY A 726 1.47 45.76 70.22
CA GLY A 726 1.63 46.05 71.66
C GLY A 726 0.40 45.81 72.54
N GLY A 727 -0.79 45.59 71.97
CA GLY A 727 -1.97 45.16 72.73
C GLY A 727 -1.81 43.77 73.36
N PHE A 728 -0.90 42.96 72.82
CA PHE A 728 -0.62 41.59 73.26
C PHE A 728 0.50 41.48 74.30
N GLU A 729 1.38 42.49 74.40
CA GLU A 729 2.40 42.56 75.44
C GLU A 729 1.79 42.59 76.84
N PHE A 730 0.58 43.13 77.00
CA PHE A 730 -0.10 43.22 78.30
C PHE A 730 -0.60 41.86 78.83
N GLU A 731 -0.87 40.88 77.97
CA GLU A 731 -1.29 39.53 78.38
C GLU A 731 -0.10 38.56 78.49
N MET A 732 0.89 38.67 77.58
CA MET A 732 2.10 37.84 77.65
C MET A 732 3.01 38.23 78.83
N ASN A 733 3.06 39.51 79.22
CA ASN A 733 3.87 39.95 80.38
C ASN A 733 3.24 39.59 81.74
N LYS A 734 1.96 39.19 81.80
CA LYS A 734 1.34 38.63 83.01
C LYS A 734 1.75 37.18 83.26
N ILE A 735 2.36 36.55 82.27
CA ILE A 735 2.82 35.17 82.33
C ILE A 735 4.33 35.22 82.53
N GLU A 736 4.76 35.40 83.79
CA GLU A 736 6.20 35.50 84.15
C GLU A 736 6.98 34.23 83.75
N ASN A 737 6.28 33.10 83.61
CA ASN A 737 6.84 31.84 83.16
C ASN A 737 5.86 31.12 82.20
N LEU A 738 6.04 31.33 80.89
CA LEU A 738 5.16 30.82 79.84
C LEU A 738 5.02 29.29 79.88
N ASN A 739 6.10 28.59 80.22
CA ASN A 739 6.08 27.14 80.33
C ASN A 739 5.19 26.68 81.50
N GLU A 740 5.35 27.29 82.68
CA GLU A 740 4.56 26.98 83.87
C GLU A 740 3.07 27.34 83.71
N TRP A 741 2.75 28.41 82.98
CA TRP A 741 1.36 28.76 82.71
C TRP A 741 0.70 27.80 81.71
N ILE A 742 1.41 27.43 80.63
CA ILE A 742 0.93 26.44 79.66
C ILE A 742 0.69 25.08 80.35
N GLU A 743 1.56 24.69 81.28
CA GLU A 743 1.42 23.46 82.06
C GLU A 743 0.17 23.47 82.95
N ASN A 744 -0.12 24.59 83.60
CA ASN A 744 -1.25 24.71 84.53
C ASN A 744 -2.60 24.99 83.85
N HIS A 745 -2.60 25.46 82.59
CA HIS A 745 -3.82 25.90 81.89
C HIS A 745 -3.90 25.37 80.45
N VAL A 746 -3.62 24.08 80.22
CA VAL A 746 -3.48 23.47 78.88
C VAL A 746 -4.62 23.81 77.91
N THR A 747 -5.88 23.82 78.37
CA THR A 747 -7.05 24.16 77.54
C THR A 747 -7.14 25.66 77.22
N ASP A 748 -6.86 26.52 78.19
CA ASP A 748 -6.90 27.98 78.00
C ASP A 748 -5.69 28.47 77.19
N ALA A 749 -4.54 27.81 77.36
CA ALA A 749 -3.35 28.01 76.55
C ALA A 749 -3.59 27.64 75.08
N ARG A 750 -4.27 26.52 74.80
CA ARG A 750 -4.63 26.15 73.43
C ARG A 750 -5.54 27.21 72.79
N SER A 751 -6.58 27.65 73.49
CA SER A 751 -7.52 28.70 73.01
C SER A 751 -6.81 30.05 72.78
N PHE A 752 -5.97 30.45 73.73
CA PHE A 752 -5.16 31.66 73.65
C PHE A 752 -4.21 31.63 72.45
N ILE A 753 -3.48 30.54 72.26
CA ILE A 753 -2.52 30.44 71.16
C ILE A 753 -3.23 30.35 69.80
N VAL A 754 -4.35 29.64 69.69
CA VAL A 754 -5.18 29.65 68.47
C VAL A 754 -5.66 31.08 68.18
N SER A 755 -6.08 31.84 69.19
CA SER A 755 -6.43 33.26 69.04
C SER A 755 -5.24 34.10 68.55
N CYS A 756 -4.03 33.86 69.07
CA CYS A 756 -2.81 34.53 68.61
C CYS A 756 -2.53 34.22 67.13
N VAL A 757 -2.57 32.94 66.75
CA VAL A 757 -2.30 32.48 65.39
C VAL A 757 -3.32 33.07 64.42
N LEU A 758 -4.60 33.08 64.78
CA LEU A 758 -5.64 33.70 63.95
C LEU A 758 -5.44 35.20 63.81
N LYS A 759 -5.13 35.92 64.89
CA LYS A 759 -4.83 37.36 64.81
C LYS A 759 -3.60 37.64 63.95
N LEU A 760 -2.58 36.78 64.01
CA LEU A 760 -1.37 36.92 63.19
C LEU A 760 -1.68 36.66 61.71
N VAL A 761 -2.48 35.63 61.40
CA VAL A 761 -2.95 35.34 60.03
C VAL A 761 -3.86 36.46 59.50
N GLU A 762 -4.78 36.98 60.31
CA GLU A 762 -5.64 38.12 59.96
C GLU A 762 -4.80 39.36 59.68
N ARG A 763 -3.80 39.65 60.53
CA ARG A 763 -2.89 40.79 60.36
C ARG A 763 -2.02 40.66 59.11
N ASP A 764 -1.55 39.45 58.82
CA ASP A 764 -0.75 39.16 57.62
C ASP A 764 -1.59 39.33 56.36
N TYR A 765 -2.84 38.91 56.41
CA TYR A 765 -3.80 39.12 55.33
C TYR A 765 -4.12 40.61 55.12
N GLU A 766 -4.33 41.38 56.19
CA GLU A 766 -4.50 42.84 56.13
C GLU A 766 -3.28 43.52 55.52
N LEU A 767 -2.08 43.18 55.95
CA LEU A 767 -0.83 43.74 55.44
C LEU A 767 -0.61 43.41 53.96
N LEU A 768 -0.97 42.19 53.52
CA LEU A 768 -0.91 41.79 52.12
C LEU A 768 -1.97 42.49 51.27
N ARG A 769 -3.17 42.74 51.82
CA ARG A 769 -4.26 43.47 51.16
C ARG A 769 -3.94 44.95 50.98
N ASP A 770 -3.36 45.57 52.00
CA ASP A 770 -3.12 47.02 52.02
C ASP A 770 -1.82 47.41 51.28
N TYR A 771 -0.87 46.46 51.10
CA TYR A 771 0.41 46.71 50.40
C TYR A 771 0.75 45.70 49.27
N PRO A 772 -0.15 45.47 48.29
CA PRO A 772 0.03 44.42 47.27
C PRO A 772 1.21 44.68 46.31
N LYS A 773 1.70 45.92 46.22
CA LYS A 773 2.77 46.35 45.30
C LYS A 773 4.14 46.50 45.95
N ASN A 774 4.30 46.23 47.25
CA ASN A 774 5.61 46.33 47.90
C ASN A 774 6.32 44.96 47.91
N PRO A 775 7.24 44.68 46.95
CA PRO A 775 7.87 43.37 46.81
C PRO A 775 8.69 42.96 48.04
N LYS A 776 9.16 43.93 48.85
CA LYS A 776 9.88 43.67 50.11
C LYS A 776 8.95 43.06 51.18
N PHE A 777 7.68 43.43 51.20
CA PHE A 777 6.71 42.90 52.16
C PHE A 777 6.28 41.48 51.80
N LYS A 778 6.03 41.23 50.51
CA LYS A 778 5.67 39.90 50.01
C LYS A 778 6.80 38.87 50.23
N THR A 779 8.07 39.29 50.09
CA THR A 779 9.22 38.44 50.41
C THR A 779 9.34 38.18 51.91
N HIS A 780 9.13 39.18 52.77
CA HIS A 780 9.17 39.00 54.23
C HIS A 780 8.11 38.05 54.78
N VAL A 781 6.87 38.09 54.26
CA VAL A 781 5.78 37.21 54.74
C VAL A 781 5.94 35.78 54.21
N CYS A 782 6.43 35.58 52.98
CA CYS A 782 6.57 34.26 52.38
C CYS A 782 7.85 33.50 52.77
N GLN A 783 8.87 34.18 53.30
CA GLN A 783 10.13 33.56 53.73
C GLN A 783 10.15 33.12 55.20
N GLN A 784 9.01 33.21 55.90
CA GLN A 784 8.91 32.80 57.30
C GLN A 784 8.11 31.50 57.47
N ALA A 785 8.43 30.74 58.52
CA ALA A 785 7.66 29.55 58.85
C ALA A 785 6.24 29.95 59.22
N CYS A 786 5.25 29.17 58.78
CA CYS A 786 3.87 29.51 59.08
C CYS A 786 3.62 29.43 60.60
N PRO A 787 2.79 30.33 61.17
CA PRO A 787 2.58 30.39 62.63
C PRO A 787 2.09 29.08 63.25
N VAL A 788 1.35 28.26 62.50
CA VAL A 788 0.89 26.93 62.91
C VAL A 788 2.07 25.97 63.13
N CYS A 789 3.08 25.99 62.26
CA CYS A 789 4.28 25.16 62.42
C CYS A 789 5.10 25.58 63.65
N VAL A 790 5.19 26.89 63.92
CA VAL A 790 5.87 27.45 65.09
C VAL A 790 5.17 27.04 66.39
N HIS A 791 3.84 27.13 66.42
CA HIS A 791 3.02 26.66 67.54
C HIS A 791 3.26 25.18 67.84
N ASN A 792 3.20 24.33 66.81
CA ASN A 792 3.40 22.89 66.98
C ASN A 792 4.81 22.55 67.48
N TYR A 793 5.82 23.36 67.15
CA TYR A 793 7.17 23.22 67.68
C TYR A 793 7.25 23.61 69.17
N LEU A 794 6.71 24.77 69.55
CA LEU A 794 6.72 25.24 70.93
C LEU A 794 5.94 24.29 71.88
N CYS A 795 4.80 23.78 71.44
CA CYS A 795 4.00 22.81 72.19
C CYS A 795 4.64 21.42 72.31
N LYS A 796 5.67 21.11 71.51
CA LYS A 796 6.46 19.88 71.64
C LYS A 796 7.63 20.04 72.61
N GLY A 797 8.27 21.21 72.64
CA GLY A 797 9.36 21.50 73.58
C GLY A 797 8.94 21.28 75.03
N THR A 798 7.73 21.68 75.39
CA THR A 798 7.13 21.47 76.73
C THR A 798 6.82 20.01 77.02
N LYS A 799 6.39 19.21 76.03
CA LYS A 799 6.17 17.76 76.22
C LYS A 799 7.47 16.95 76.30
N GLN A 800 8.53 17.40 75.64
CA GLN A 800 9.81 16.68 75.59
C GLN A 800 10.67 16.97 76.84
N GLN A 801 10.50 18.12 77.49
CA GLN A 801 10.98 18.40 78.86
C GLN A 801 10.17 17.69 79.95
N PHE A 802 9.04 17.07 79.62
CA PHE A 802 8.24 16.26 80.55
C PHE A 802 8.68 14.79 80.57
N TRP A 803 9.50 14.36 79.60
CA TRP A 803 10.00 12.98 79.45
C TRP A 803 11.53 12.84 79.63
N ASN A 804 12.26 13.95 79.63
CA ASN A 804 13.65 14.07 80.10
C ASN A 804 13.65 14.85 81.40
#